data_AF-Q2SDU7-F1
#
_entry.id   AF-Q2SDU7-F1
#
_cell.length_a   1.000
_cell.length_b   1.000
_cell.length_c   1.000
_cell.angle_alpha   90.00
_cell.angle_beta   90.00
_cell.angle_gamma   90.00
#
_symmetry.space_group_name_H-M   'P 1'
#
loop_
_entity.id
_entity.type
_entity.pdbx_description
1 polymer ?
#
loop_
_entity_poly.entity_id
_entity_poly.type
_entity_poly.pdbx_seq_one_letter_code
_entity_poly.pdbx_strand_id
1 'polypeptide(L)'
;MSTNVINIGLTGLKASQTALATTGNNVSNANTEGYSRQRVEFEATPSQFIGAGYLGTGVGVADISRMTNQFLVSQLRSDTSMFSEIDKVRANVSQIDSLLADPTTGLSPGMSAFFQALQGAADDPSSIPERQLVLTQAEGLINRFNVLFNRLDSQLNNIDQDMRSLITEANSLASGIAQVNQAIVSARGSTQGKDVNDLLDKRDQMIRELSEIVSVTVVEQTDGQLNILVGKGQSLVIGSHANSMGLQVSNTDPTRQEVALTESGGSGTNIITSEITGGELGGALLFRDQILQPSFNALGRIAVVMADTINEQHQLGMDLENRLGGNFFEDINSENNARQRVTANEGNALPNDREISVEIIDTSALTTKDYQIQFTGPSDNDILVVDTLTGATVTRGRLPGLFPATFEFDGLRINFESGSFQTGDSFLVTPTRYGARDIDMSVTRVEEIALASPIRTESDLGNVGNAVISPGELLAVKRSSNDALLPTFAVPGELTPPILIRFLTDTYYEVLDNSDPGNPVPLDPPLNNQRYIAGVTNTIFTADEGQTAVSAEGVSVAQVPAPVASPGPYANGYGAQTVTIKNRDLETGIVTTQSPINIAANASAEEIASALNSRNGVSASAYTEVEISNFVDDGGGTAPGLTINGETLTAPVGGSFTPDDYVELINSNSNLQDAGVVAWSDGGTLTVRALTGKDITVEVTGDATDSVDIATANDTVATTIAGGSGTSVGGFVDVQLDDGVRLTADNNNIFLPAPVAQSSFRGYQASISGTPSQGDTFTIEYNENGVSDNRNALKMVGLETEGTIGGNISTYNEAYSQLVEVVGSTASQAQLDTESAQSLLRQSENRWQEVSGVSLDEEAGRLIQFQAAYNASAQVVSIARQLFDTLLNTFA
;
A
#
# COMPACT_ATOMS: atom_id res chain seq x y z
N MET A 1 54.33 -15.18 82.04
CA MET A 1 52.88 -15.21 82.38
C MET A 1 52.24 -13.83 82.20
N SER A 2 52.70 -12.76 82.88
CA SER A 2 52.04 -11.43 82.78
C SER A 2 52.10 -10.79 81.38
N THR A 3 53.21 -10.93 80.66
CA THR A 3 53.37 -10.38 79.28
C THR A 3 52.41 -11.00 78.27
N ASN A 4 52.03 -12.28 78.40
CA ASN A 4 51.09 -12.94 77.49
C ASN A 4 49.63 -12.54 77.75
N VAL A 5 49.23 -12.37 79.02
CA VAL A 5 47.86 -11.92 79.36
C VAL A 5 47.64 -10.46 78.96
N ILE A 6 48.65 -9.60 79.12
CA ILE A 6 48.62 -8.22 78.65
C ILE A 6 48.51 -8.18 77.12
N ASN A 7 49.23 -9.05 76.41
CA ASN A 7 49.20 -9.11 74.94
C ASN A 7 47.83 -9.59 74.40
N ILE A 8 47.26 -10.63 74.99
CA ILE A 8 45.90 -11.11 74.66
C ILE A 8 44.84 -10.02 74.93
N GLY A 9 44.93 -9.33 76.08
CA GLY A 9 44.04 -8.22 76.41
C GLY A 9 44.20 -7.01 75.48
N LEU A 10 45.43 -6.68 75.07
CA LEU A 10 45.72 -5.56 74.16
C LEU A 10 45.24 -5.83 72.73
N THR A 11 45.46 -7.06 72.24
CA THR A 11 45.01 -7.48 70.90
C THR A 11 43.48 -7.57 70.82
N GLY A 12 42.83 -8.13 71.85
CA GLY A 12 41.36 -8.13 71.98
C GLY A 12 40.74 -6.74 72.09
N LEU A 13 41.41 -5.80 72.79
CA LEU A 13 40.96 -4.41 72.90
C LEU A 13 41.03 -3.68 71.55
N LYS A 14 42.13 -3.84 70.81
CA LYS A 14 42.29 -3.27 69.46
C LYS A 14 41.28 -3.87 68.48
N ALA A 15 41.08 -5.19 68.50
CA ALA A 15 40.10 -5.86 67.66
C ALA A 15 38.67 -5.38 67.93
N SER A 16 38.30 -5.23 69.21
CA SER A 16 36.98 -4.71 69.61
C SER A 16 36.81 -3.23 69.25
N GLN A 17 37.87 -2.41 69.34
CA GLN A 17 37.86 -1.01 68.90
C GLN A 17 37.59 -0.88 67.40
N THR A 18 38.25 -1.71 66.58
CA THR A 18 38.00 -1.74 65.13
C THR A 18 36.58 -2.18 64.83
N ALA A 19 36.07 -3.21 65.50
CA ALA A 19 34.71 -3.69 65.35
C ALA A 19 33.66 -2.62 65.71
N LEU A 20 33.87 -1.87 66.80
CA LEU A 20 33.04 -0.73 67.16
C LEU A 20 33.07 0.38 66.12
N ALA A 21 34.24 0.71 65.58
CA ALA A 21 34.38 1.72 64.55
C ALA A 21 33.68 1.31 63.24
N THR A 22 33.82 0.06 62.81
CA THR A 22 33.13 -0.46 61.61
C THR A 22 31.62 -0.48 61.79
N THR A 23 31.13 -0.96 62.94
CA THR A 23 29.68 -0.98 63.24
C THR A 23 29.12 0.44 63.31
N GLY A 24 29.86 1.38 63.93
CA GLY A 24 29.49 2.81 63.92
C GLY A 24 29.47 3.43 62.51
N ASN A 25 30.39 3.01 61.64
CA ASN A 25 30.41 3.44 60.24
C ASN A 25 29.20 2.90 59.46
N ASN A 26 28.86 1.62 59.64
CA ASN A 26 27.65 1.03 59.06
C ASN A 26 26.40 1.80 59.48
N VAL A 27 26.22 2.05 60.78
CA VAL A 27 25.07 2.81 61.31
C VAL A 27 25.00 4.22 60.72
N SER A 28 26.15 4.89 60.58
CA SER A 28 26.20 6.25 60.02
C SER A 28 25.84 6.29 58.54
N ASN A 29 26.12 5.22 57.80
CA ASN A 29 25.86 5.10 56.37
C ASN A 29 24.63 4.23 56.04
N ALA A 30 23.78 3.92 57.02
CA ALA A 30 22.63 3.03 56.82
C ALA A 30 21.63 3.54 55.77
N ASN A 31 21.58 4.87 55.56
CA ASN A 31 20.73 5.52 54.56
C ASN A 31 21.51 6.04 53.35
N THR A 32 22.80 5.71 53.24
CA THR A 32 23.61 6.06 52.07
C THR A 32 23.34 5.04 50.97
N GLU A 33 22.82 5.50 49.83
CA GLU A 33 22.55 4.62 48.69
C GLU A 33 23.83 3.96 48.18
N GLY A 34 23.74 2.70 47.74
CA GLY A 34 24.88 1.91 47.28
C GLY A 34 25.85 1.42 48.36
N TYR A 35 25.68 1.83 49.63
CA TYR A 35 26.55 1.40 50.73
C TYR A 35 26.33 -0.08 51.09
N SER A 36 27.42 -0.86 51.10
CA SER A 36 27.39 -2.25 51.56
C SER A 36 27.85 -2.36 53.00
N ARG A 37 27.08 -3.09 53.81
CA ARG A 37 27.44 -3.40 55.20
C ARG A 37 28.83 -4.02 55.28
N GLN A 38 29.67 -3.48 56.15
CA GLN A 38 31.03 -3.96 56.36
C GLN A 38 31.12 -4.88 57.59
N ARG A 39 31.90 -5.96 57.50
CA ARG A 39 32.18 -6.88 58.61
C ARG A 39 33.68 -6.98 58.87
N VAL A 40 34.04 -6.97 60.15
CA VAL A 40 35.42 -7.24 60.58
C VAL A 40 35.64 -8.75 60.62
N GLU A 41 36.63 -9.22 59.87
CA GLU A 41 37.10 -10.61 59.94
C GLU A 41 38.19 -10.74 60.99
N PHE A 42 37.96 -11.61 61.96
CA PHE A 42 38.90 -11.85 63.05
C PHE A 42 39.75 -13.09 62.76
N GLU A 43 41.05 -13.01 63.01
CA GLU A 43 41.97 -14.14 62.91
C GLU A 43 42.71 -14.35 64.22
N ALA A 44 42.87 -15.60 64.63
CA ALA A 44 43.65 -15.94 65.82
C ALA A 44 45.13 -15.69 65.54
N THR A 45 45.82 -14.95 66.43
CA THR A 45 47.25 -14.73 66.25
C THR A 45 48.03 -16.04 66.48
N PRO A 46 49.16 -16.28 65.78
CA PRO A 46 49.88 -17.55 65.84
C PRO A 46 50.18 -17.98 67.28
N SER A 47 49.79 -19.21 67.62
CA SER A 47 49.99 -19.76 68.96
C SER A 47 51.48 -20.01 69.23
N GLN A 48 51.97 -19.62 70.41
CA GLN A 48 53.35 -19.87 70.80
C GLN A 48 53.48 -21.22 71.50
N PHE A 49 54.50 -22.00 71.11
CA PHE A 49 54.83 -23.25 71.77
C PHE A 49 55.58 -22.97 73.08
N ILE A 50 55.01 -23.42 74.20
CA ILE A 50 55.55 -23.21 75.54
C ILE A 50 55.86 -24.55 76.23
N GLY A 51 56.63 -25.44 75.61
CA GLY A 51 57.20 -26.66 76.22
C GLY A 51 56.21 -27.76 76.67
N ALA A 52 54.97 -27.41 77.00
CA ALA A 52 53.86 -28.27 77.46
C ALA A 52 52.62 -28.18 76.54
N GLY A 53 52.71 -27.42 75.44
CA GLY A 53 51.61 -27.23 74.48
C GLY A 53 51.71 -25.90 73.71
N TYR A 54 50.71 -25.64 72.88
CA TYR A 54 50.54 -24.37 72.17
C TYR A 54 49.56 -23.47 72.95
N LEU A 55 49.96 -22.22 73.22
CA LEU A 55 49.11 -21.22 73.85
C LEU A 55 48.79 -20.11 72.84
N GLY A 56 47.52 -19.77 72.67
CA GLY A 56 47.07 -18.68 71.81
C GLY A 56 47.60 -17.33 72.29
N THR A 57 47.93 -16.43 71.36
CA THR A 57 48.51 -15.12 71.66
C THR A 57 47.51 -13.95 71.58
N GLY A 58 46.23 -14.24 71.27
CA GLY A 58 45.17 -13.24 71.15
C GLY A 58 44.41 -13.35 69.83
N VAL A 59 43.79 -12.24 69.42
CA VAL A 59 43.00 -12.10 68.19
C VAL A 59 43.41 -10.83 67.44
N GLY A 60 43.60 -10.93 66.14
CA GLY A 60 43.86 -9.81 65.23
C GLY A 60 42.66 -9.53 64.33
N VAL A 61 42.72 -8.40 63.62
CA VAL A 61 41.84 -8.12 62.49
C VAL A 61 42.56 -8.59 61.24
N ALA A 62 41.98 -9.56 60.54
CA ALA A 62 42.50 -10.03 59.26
C ALA A 62 42.13 -9.06 58.14
N ASP A 63 40.85 -8.67 58.08
CA ASP A 63 40.33 -7.78 57.04
C ASP A 63 39.04 -7.07 57.48
N ILE A 64 38.64 -6.04 56.75
CA ILE A 64 37.30 -5.46 56.78
C ILE A 64 36.69 -5.70 55.39
N SER A 65 35.77 -6.64 55.29
CA SER A 65 35.16 -7.02 54.01
C SER A 65 33.73 -6.49 53.89
N ARG A 66 33.31 -6.17 52.66
CA ARG A 66 31.90 -5.86 52.34
C ARG A 66 31.10 -7.17 52.38
N MET A 67 29.92 -7.13 53.00
CA MET A 67 28.95 -8.22 52.88
C MET A 67 28.20 -8.04 51.57
N THR A 68 28.63 -8.74 50.52
CA THR A 68 27.96 -8.70 49.21
C THR A 68 27.76 -10.09 48.66
N ASN A 69 26.75 -10.25 47.80
CA ASN A 69 26.53 -11.46 47.02
C ASN A 69 26.48 -11.11 45.54
N GLN A 70 27.49 -11.57 44.79
CA GLN A 70 27.64 -11.25 43.37
C GLN A 70 26.45 -11.71 42.51
N PHE A 71 25.80 -12.82 42.87
CA PHE A 71 24.61 -13.28 42.17
C PHE A 71 23.44 -12.31 42.36
N LEU A 72 23.19 -11.86 43.59
CA LEU A 72 22.12 -10.89 43.88
C LEU A 72 22.39 -9.54 43.21
N VAL A 73 23.64 -9.08 43.22
CA VAL A 73 24.05 -7.85 42.52
C VAL A 73 23.84 -7.97 41.01
N SER A 74 24.17 -9.12 40.41
CA SER A 74 23.94 -9.35 38.98
C SER A 74 22.46 -9.43 38.63
N GLN A 75 21.65 -10.09 39.47
CA GLN A 75 20.21 -10.18 39.29
C GLN A 75 19.57 -8.79 39.40
N LEU A 76 19.95 -8.02 40.42
CA LEU A 76 19.45 -6.65 40.62
C LEU A 76 19.69 -5.79 39.38
N ARG A 77 20.91 -5.77 38.82
CA ARG A 77 21.20 -5.01 37.59
C ARG A 77 20.39 -5.48 36.38
N SER A 78 20.20 -6.80 36.24
CA SER A 78 19.40 -7.35 35.14
C SER A 78 17.94 -6.91 35.24
N ASP A 79 17.36 -6.95 36.44
CA ASP A 79 15.98 -6.55 36.69
C ASP A 79 15.80 -5.03 36.58
N THR A 80 16.81 -4.24 37.00
CA THR A 80 16.86 -2.78 36.78
C THR A 80 16.82 -2.46 35.30
N SER A 81 17.69 -3.08 34.50
CA SER A 81 17.76 -2.84 33.06
C SER A 81 16.47 -3.23 32.33
N MET A 82 15.87 -4.37 32.70
CA MET A 82 14.59 -4.81 32.13
C MET A 82 13.43 -3.87 32.50
N PHE A 83 13.36 -3.42 33.77
CA PHE A 83 12.34 -2.47 34.21
C PHE A 83 12.45 -1.14 33.46
N SER A 84 13.66 -0.57 33.38
CA SER A 84 13.89 0.71 32.68
C SER A 84 13.58 0.64 31.19
N GLU A 85 13.88 -0.48 30.52
CA GLU A 85 13.53 -0.70 29.11
C GLU A 85 12.01 -0.66 28.90
N ILE A 86 11.27 -1.48 29.64
CA ILE A 86 9.82 -1.62 29.47
C ILE A 86 9.10 -0.35 29.92
N ASP A 87 9.55 0.29 31.00
CA ASP A 87 8.99 1.57 31.45
C ASP A 87 9.16 2.68 30.40
N LYS A 88 10.33 2.74 29.74
CA LYS A 88 10.56 3.70 28.65
C LYS A 88 9.66 3.42 27.44
N VAL A 89 9.48 2.15 27.07
CA VAL A 89 8.53 1.75 26.00
C VAL A 89 7.11 2.16 26.38
N ARG A 90 6.64 1.79 27.57
CA ARG A 90 5.31 2.14 28.09
C ARG A 90 5.06 3.65 28.04
N ALA A 91 6.01 4.45 28.52
CA ALA A 91 5.88 5.91 28.55
C ALA A 91 5.73 6.50 27.13
N ASN A 92 6.49 5.99 26.16
CA ASN A 92 6.45 6.45 24.78
C ASN A 92 5.19 5.96 24.02
N VAL A 93 4.81 4.69 24.20
CA VAL A 93 3.60 4.12 23.57
C VAL A 93 2.34 4.80 24.08
N SER A 94 2.25 5.06 25.38
CA SER A 94 1.07 5.71 25.96
C SER A 94 0.82 7.11 25.37
N GLN A 95 1.88 7.81 24.93
CA GLN A 95 1.75 9.11 24.27
C GLN A 95 1.15 8.97 22.87
N ILE A 96 1.57 7.97 22.09
CA ILE A 96 0.98 7.69 20.77
C ILE A 96 -0.45 7.16 20.92
N ASP A 97 -0.71 6.27 21.87
CA ASP A 97 -2.05 5.75 22.14
C ASP A 97 -3.03 6.90 22.43
N SER A 98 -2.67 7.80 23.35
CA SER A 98 -3.48 8.97 23.68
C SER A 98 -3.69 9.90 22.47
N LEU A 99 -2.70 10.00 21.58
CA LEU A 99 -2.76 10.80 20.37
C LEU A 99 -3.73 10.22 19.33
N LEU A 100 -3.66 8.91 19.08
CA LEU A 100 -4.42 8.24 18.04
C LEU A 100 -5.83 7.88 18.50
N ALA A 101 -6.02 7.56 19.78
CA ALA A 101 -7.32 7.17 20.33
C ALA A 101 -8.21 8.36 20.73
N ASP A 102 -7.78 9.61 20.50
CA ASP A 102 -8.54 10.79 20.91
C ASP A 102 -9.86 10.90 20.09
N PRO A 103 -11.04 10.85 20.74
CA PRO A 103 -12.33 10.79 20.05
C PRO A 103 -12.72 12.11 19.37
N THR A 104 -11.97 13.19 19.60
CA THR A 104 -12.22 14.53 19.07
C THR A 104 -11.24 14.90 17.96
N THR A 105 -9.96 14.63 18.18
CA THR A 105 -8.82 15.06 17.34
C THR A 105 -8.21 13.92 16.54
N GLY A 106 -8.61 12.66 16.80
CA GLY A 106 -8.28 11.52 15.96
C GLY A 106 -8.83 11.62 14.54
N LEU A 107 -8.47 10.66 13.70
CA LEU A 107 -8.77 10.70 12.27
C LEU A 107 -10.25 10.38 11.94
N SER A 108 -10.83 9.38 12.63
CA SER A 108 -12.19 8.90 12.34
C SER A 108 -13.29 9.98 12.35
N PRO A 109 -13.35 10.91 13.33
CA PRO A 109 -14.33 11.99 13.28
C PRO A 109 -14.13 12.92 12.07
N GLY A 110 -12.90 13.12 11.63
CA GLY A 110 -12.58 13.92 10.44
C GLY A 110 -13.07 13.26 9.16
N MET A 111 -12.81 11.95 9.01
CA MET A 111 -13.29 11.18 7.86
C MET A 111 -14.82 11.15 7.82
N SER A 112 -15.47 10.89 8.96
CA SER A 112 -16.93 10.89 9.05
C SER A 112 -17.53 12.26 8.71
N ALA A 113 -16.92 13.35 9.16
CA ALA A 113 -17.38 14.70 8.82
C ALA A 113 -17.25 15.01 7.32
N PHE A 114 -16.17 14.58 6.68
CA PHE A 114 -15.97 14.73 5.24
C PHE A 114 -17.02 13.95 4.42
N PHE A 115 -17.24 12.68 4.73
CA PHE A 115 -18.24 11.87 4.01
C PHE A 115 -19.69 12.31 4.30
N GLN A 116 -19.99 12.79 5.51
CA GLN A 116 -21.28 13.42 5.80
C GLN A 116 -21.50 14.70 4.98
N ALA A 117 -20.47 15.53 4.79
CA ALA A 117 -20.56 16.70 3.93
C ALA A 117 -20.76 16.31 2.46
N LEU A 118 -20.06 15.26 1.99
CA LEU A 118 -20.28 14.70 0.64
C LEU A 118 -21.71 14.17 0.48
N GLN A 119 -22.28 13.50 1.49
CA GLN A 119 -23.68 13.08 1.47
C GLN A 119 -24.63 14.28 1.39
N GLY A 120 -24.38 15.34 2.16
CA GLY A 120 -25.17 16.58 2.07
C GLY A 120 -25.11 17.21 0.67
N ALA A 121 -23.92 17.23 0.06
CA ALA A 121 -23.75 17.68 -1.31
C ALA A 121 -24.36 16.71 -2.35
N ALA A 122 -24.45 15.41 -2.06
CA ALA A 122 -25.17 14.47 -2.91
C ALA A 122 -26.69 14.65 -2.82
N ASP A 123 -27.21 15.04 -1.66
CA ASP A 123 -28.64 15.31 -1.47
C ASP A 123 -29.09 16.59 -2.19
N ASP A 124 -28.23 17.61 -2.28
CA ASP A 124 -28.44 18.83 -3.09
C ASP A 124 -27.16 19.23 -3.87
N PRO A 125 -26.89 18.60 -5.03
CA PRO A 125 -25.67 18.81 -5.81
C PRO A 125 -25.60 20.20 -6.46
N SER A 126 -26.68 20.96 -6.45
CA SER A 126 -26.73 22.33 -6.97
C SER A 126 -26.35 23.38 -5.91
N SER A 127 -26.31 22.99 -4.63
CA SER A 127 -26.09 23.89 -3.50
C SER A 127 -24.62 24.27 -3.33
N ILE A 128 -24.31 25.53 -3.61
CA ILE A 128 -23.01 26.13 -3.32
C ILE A 128 -22.64 26.02 -1.83
N PRO A 129 -23.54 26.26 -0.86
CA PRO A 129 -23.26 26.02 0.55
C PRO A 129 -22.82 24.59 0.90
N GLU A 130 -23.46 23.56 0.35
CA GLU A 130 -23.09 22.16 0.64
C GLU A 130 -21.72 21.81 0.04
N ARG A 131 -21.46 22.27 -1.19
CA ARG A 131 -20.14 22.15 -1.83
C ARG A 131 -19.04 22.88 -1.04
N GLN A 132 -19.33 24.06 -0.51
CA GLN A 132 -18.39 24.77 0.37
C GLN A 132 -18.12 23.99 1.66
N LEU A 133 -19.14 23.34 2.22
CA LEU A 133 -18.97 22.50 3.39
C LEU A 133 -18.06 21.30 3.09
N VAL A 134 -18.19 20.66 1.93
CA VAL A 134 -17.28 19.59 1.48
C VAL A 134 -15.83 20.05 1.49
N LEU A 135 -15.52 21.21 0.88
CA LEU A 135 -14.15 21.75 0.90
C LEU A 135 -13.66 22.02 2.32
N THR A 136 -14.49 22.65 3.16
CA THR A 136 -14.10 22.94 4.55
C THR A 136 -13.84 21.67 5.37
N GLN A 137 -14.63 20.61 5.18
CA GLN A 137 -14.39 19.34 5.86
C GLN A 137 -13.17 18.60 5.30
N ALA A 138 -12.92 18.68 3.98
CA ALA A 138 -11.72 18.14 3.36
C ALA A 138 -10.44 18.81 3.89
N GLU A 139 -10.41 20.14 3.95
CA GLU A 139 -9.33 20.91 4.57
C GLU A 139 -9.15 20.53 6.05
N GLY A 140 -10.24 20.37 6.79
CA GLY A 140 -10.22 19.93 8.18
C GLY A 140 -9.61 18.52 8.34
N LEU A 141 -9.91 17.61 7.41
CA LEU A 141 -9.37 16.26 7.37
C LEU A 141 -7.87 16.24 7.03
N ILE A 142 -7.44 16.97 6.01
CA ILE A 142 -6.02 17.14 5.65
C ILE A 142 -5.23 17.68 6.83
N ASN A 143 -5.74 18.73 7.49
CA ASN A 143 -5.09 19.29 8.67
C ASN A 143 -4.92 18.27 9.81
N ARG A 144 -5.87 17.33 9.98
CA ARG A 144 -5.74 16.26 10.97
C ARG A 144 -4.63 15.28 10.59
N PHE A 145 -4.55 14.84 9.33
CA PHE A 145 -3.45 14.01 8.84
C PHE A 145 -2.09 14.68 9.12
N ASN A 146 -1.95 15.95 8.72
CA ASN A 146 -0.72 16.73 8.91
C ASN A 146 -0.36 16.89 10.39
N VAL A 147 -1.33 17.19 11.26
CA VAL A 147 -1.09 17.34 12.70
C VAL A 147 -0.68 16.00 13.34
N LEU A 148 -1.33 14.89 12.98
CA LEU A 148 -0.96 13.57 13.49
C LEU A 148 0.46 13.20 13.04
N PHE A 149 0.78 13.38 11.77
CA PHE A 149 2.14 13.15 11.24
C PHE A 149 3.18 14.00 12.00
N ASN A 150 2.96 15.32 12.11
CA ASN A 150 3.90 16.23 12.77
C ASN A 150 4.10 15.90 14.26
N ARG A 151 3.09 15.35 14.94
CA ARG A 151 3.22 14.89 16.33
C ARG A 151 4.05 13.61 16.44
N LEU A 152 3.91 12.67 15.49
CA LEU A 152 4.78 11.50 15.41
C LEU A 152 6.23 11.91 15.10
N ASP A 153 6.43 12.90 14.22
CA ASP A 153 7.75 13.43 13.87
C ASP A 153 8.40 14.16 15.05
N SER A 154 7.62 14.95 15.79
CA SER A 154 8.07 15.56 17.04
C SER A 154 8.48 14.49 18.06
N GLN A 155 7.77 13.36 18.12
CA GLN A 155 8.12 12.25 19.01
C GLN A 155 9.43 11.56 18.59
N LEU A 156 9.67 11.39 17.29
CA LEU A 156 10.95 10.88 16.77
C LEU A 156 12.11 11.79 17.19
N ASN A 157 11.95 13.10 17.01
CA ASN A 157 12.96 14.09 17.41
C ASN A 157 13.21 14.09 18.93
N ASN A 158 12.16 13.91 19.75
CA ASN A 158 12.31 13.78 21.20
C ASN A 158 13.11 12.52 21.57
N ILE A 159 12.86 11.40 20.90
CA ILE A 159 13.63 10.16 21.11
C ILE A 159 15.09 10.36 20.77
N ASP A 160 15.41 11.04 19.68
CA ASP A 160 16.81 11.32 19.31
C ASP A 160 17.52 12.21 20.35
N GLN A 161 16.81 13.17 20.94
CA GLN A 161 17.33 14.00 22.04
C GLN A 161 17.50 13.19 23.34
N ASP A 162 16.54 12.34 23.66
CA ASP A 162 16.60 11.42 24.79
C ASP A 162 17.79 10.47 24.66
N MET A 163 17.96 9.82 23.50
CA MET A 163 19.09 8.93 23.24
C MET A 163 20.44 9.66 23.37
N ARG A 164 20.54 10.90 22.87
CA ARG A 164 21.76 11.71 23.01
C ARG A 164 22.08 11.98 24.49
N SER A 165 21.05 12.27 25.28
CA SER A 165 21.20 12.55 26.71
C SER A 165 21.62 11.29 27.48
N LEU A 166 20.93 10.18 27.23
CA LEU A 166 21.24 8.86 27.79
C LEU A 166 22.67 8.40 27.47
N ILE A 167 23.10 8.57 26.22
CA ILE A 167 24.47 8.24 25.79
C ILE A 167 25.50 9.13 26.51
N THR A 168 25.19 10.43 26.68
CA THR A 168 26.08 11.35 27.40
C THR A 168 26.26 10.92 28.86
N GLU A 169 25.18 10.51 29.51
CA GLU A 169 25.20 9.99 30.88
C GLU A 169 25.94 8.65 30.97
N ALA A 170 25.67 7.71 30.05
CA ALA A 170 26.36 6.43 29.98
C ALA A 170 27.88 6.61 29.81
N ASN A 171 28.32 7.57 28.99
CA ASN A 171 29.74 7.89 28.81
C ASN A 171 30.38 8.48 30.08
N SER A 172 29.63 9.30 30.82
CA SER A 172 30.07 9.84 32.11
C SER A 172 30.25 8.73 33.15
N LEU A 173 29.27 7.81 33.25
CA LEU A 173 29.33 6.64 34.12
C LEU A 173 30.47 5.70 33.74
N ALA A 174 30.64 5.39 32.45
CA ALA A 174 31.75 4.57 31.95
C ALA A 174 33.12 5.16 32.31
N SER A 175 33.29 6.48 32.12
CA SER A 175 34.50 7.20 32.51
C SER A 175 34.73 7.17 34.02
N GLY A 176 33.67 7.34 34.81
CA GLY A 176 33.70 7.22 36.26
C GLY A 176 34.14 5.83 36.72
N ILE A 177 33.58 4.78 36.13
CA ILE A 177 33.92 3.37 36.42
C ILE A 177 35.40 3.11 36.11
N ALA A 178 35.90 3.57 34.95
CA ALA A 178 37.30 3.44 34.57
C ALA A 178 38.26 4.13 35.57
N GLN A 179 37.91 5.34 36.02
CA GLN A 179 38.67 6.06 37.05
C GLN A 179 38.66 5.32 38.39
N VAL A 180 37.51 4.77 38.79
CA VAL A 180 37.38 4.00 40.03
C VAL A 180 38.15 2.68 39.93
N ASN A 181 38.15 2.00 38.78
CA ASN A 181 38.99 0.81 38.54
C ASN A 181 40.47 1.13 38.73
N GLN A 182 40.94 2.26 38.21
CA GLN A 182 42.33 2.71 38.41
C GLN A 182 42.62 3.03 39.88
N ALA A 183 41.68 3.66 40.58
CA ALA A 183 41.81 3.99 42.01
C ALA A 183 41.81 2.73 42.90
N ILE A 184 41.04 1.70 42.56
CA ILE A 184 41.04 0.43 43.29
C ILE A 184 42.39 -0.28 43.16
N VAL A 185 42.97 -0.32 41.95
CA VAL A 185 44.28 -0.94 41.72
C VAL A 185 45.38 -0.19 42.48
N SER A 186 45.36 1.15 42.48
CA SER A 186 46.36 1.94 43.23
C SER A 186 46.20 1.79 44.74
N ALA A 187 44.96 1.79 45.25
CA ALA A 187 44.68 1.67 46.68
C ALA A 187 45.04 0.28 47.25
N ARG A 188 44.90 -0.80 46.46
CA ARG A 188 45.36 -2.16 46.82
C ARG A 188 46.87 -2.26 46.98
N GLY A 189 47.64 -1.32 46.43
CA GLY A 189 49.10 -1.21 46.60
C GLY A 189 49.56 -0.50 47.87
N SER A 190 48.65 0.16 48.60
CA SER A 190 48.94 0.91 49.84
C SER A 190 48.40 0.18 51.09
N THR A 191 49.17 0.18 52.18
CA THR A 191 48.90 -0.56 53.45
C THR A 191 47.66 -0.12 54.26
N GLN A 192 46.69 0.60 53.68
CA GLN A 192 45.44 1.02 54.32
C GLN A 192 44.21 0.63 53.49
N GLY A 193 43.63 -0.54 53.78
CA GLY A 193 42.50 -1.11 53.02
C GLY A 193 41.11 -0.46 53.20
N LYS A 194 40.98 0.67 53.92
CA LYS A 194 39.68 1.34 54.14
C LYS A 194 39.17 2.07 52.89
N ASP A 195 40.06 2.72 52.14
CA ASP A 195 39.69 3.49 50.95
C ASP A 195 39.18 2.58 49.80
N VAL A 196 39.51 1.29 49.83
CA VAL A 196 39.16 0.33 48.76
C VAL A 196 37.68 -0.04 48.79
N ASN A 197 37.07 -0.23 49.97
CA ASN A 197 35.68 -0.68 50.05
C ASN A 197 34.70 0.39 49.56
N ASP A 198 34.91 1.64 49.94
CA ASP A 198 34.07 2.76 49.52
C ASP A 198 34.18 2.98 47.99
N LEU A 199 35.37 2.77 47.41
CA LEU A 199 35.56 2.78 45.96
C LEU A 199 34.82 1.63 45.26
N LEU A 200 34.79 0.43 45.86
CA LEU A 200 34.04 -0.70 45.33
C LEU A 200 32.53 -0.45 45.39
N ASP A 201 32.00 0.14 46.47
CA ASP A 201 30.60 0.55 46.58
C ASP A 201 30.24 1.59 45.50
N LYS A 202 31.08 2.63 45.35
CA LYS A 202 30.90 3.66 44.31
C LYS A 202 30.90 3.08 42.90
N ARG A 203 31.79 2.10 42.63
CA ARG A 203 31.83 1.40 41.35
C ARG A 203 30.55 0.62 41.10
N ASP A 204 30.10 -0.15 42.07
CA ASP A 204 28.91 -0.99 41.93
C ASP A 204 27.65 -0.14 41.74
N GLN A 205 27.56 1.01 42.43
CA GLN A 205 26.50 1.99 42.22
C GLN A 205 26.52 2.57 40.80
N MET A 206 27.68 3.02 40.30
CA MET A 206 27.80 3.53 38.92
C MET A 206 27.44 2.46 37.87
N ILE A 207 27.78 1.20 38.12
CA ILE A 207 27.40 0.09 37.23
C ILE A 207 25.88 -0.14 37.28
N ARG A 208 25.23 0.01 38.44
CA ARG A 208 23.77 -0.06 38.57
C ARG A 208 23.09 1.10 37.84
N GLU A 209 23.55 2.33 38.03
CA GLU A 209 23.05 3.51 37.30
C GLU A 209 23.24 3.32 35.78
N LEU A 210 24.38 2.76 35.35
CA LEU A 210 24.59 2.43 33.93
C LEU A 210 23.60 1.36 33.43
N SER A 211 23.21 0.42 34.29
CA SER A 211 22.22 -0.61 33.94
C SER A 211 20.80 -0.09 33.74
N GLU A 212 20.47 1.08 34.31
CA GLU A 212 19.21 1.79 34.02
C GLU A 212 19.18 2.30 32.57
N ILE A 213 20.34 2.71 32.03
CA ILE A 213 20.46 3.26 30.69
C ILE A 213 20.56 2.18 29.62
N VAL A 214 21.39 1.15 29.84
CA VAL A 214 21.65 0.08 28.88
C VAL A 214 21.92 -1.24 29.59
N SER A 215 21.62 -2.40 28.98
CA SER A 215 22.01 -3.68 29.57
C SER A 215 23.53 -3.77 29.75
N VAL A 216 23.95 -4.19 30.95
CA VAL A 216 25.36 -4.28 31.33
C VAL A 216 25.74 -5.70 31.75
N THR A 217 26.79 -6.23 31.14
CA THR A 217 27.50 -7.43 31.58
C THR A 217 28.86 -7.07 32.16
N VAL A 218 29.17 -7.60 33.34
CA VAL A 218 30.42 -7.32 34.06
C VAL A 218 31.32 -8.54 34.03
N VAL A 219 32.58 -8.36 33.61
CA VAL A 219 33.60 -9.40 33.58
C VAL A 219 34.81 -8.96 34.41
N GLU A 220 35.21 -9.77 35.39
CA GLU A 220 36.37 -9.48 36.24
C GLU A 220 37.68 -9.96 35.58
N GLN A 221 38.72 -9.14 35.66
CA GLN A 221 40.06 -9.47 35.20
C GLN A 221 40.92 -10.10 36.32
N THR A 222 42.02 -10.75 35.95
CA THR A 222 42.96 -11.39 36.90
C THR A 222 43.58 -10.45 37.92
N ASP A 223 43.59 -9.14 37.67
CA ASP A 223 44.11 -8.08 38.55
C ASP A 223 43.02 -7.42 39.43
N GLY A 224 41.75 -7.85 39.28
CA GLY A 224 40.59 -7.33 39.99
C GLY A 224 39.99 -6.05 39.38
N GLN A 225 40.46 -5.62 38.22
CA GLN A 225 39.75 -4.63 37.41
C GLN A 225 38.49 -5.25 36.77
N LEU A 226 37.52 -4.42 36.42
CA LEU A 226 36.30 -4.86 35.74
C LEU A 226 36.27 -4.37 34.29
N ASN A 227 35.85 -5.27 33.40
CA ASN A 227 35.39 -4.93 32.07
C ASN A 227 33.87 -4.84 32.06
N ILE A 228 33.35 -3.81 31.42
CA ILE A 228 31.94 -3.53 31.30
C ILE A 228 31.56 -3.65 29.83
N LEU A 229 30.74 -4.64 29.54
CA LEU A 229 30.17 -4.87 28.20
C LEU A 229 28.72 -4.41 28.20
N VAL A 230 28.27 -3.77 27.13
CA VAL A 230 26.91 -3.28 26.95
C VAL A 230 26.17 -4.04 25.85
N GLY A 231 24.85 -4.14 26.01
CA GLY A 231 23.97 -4.83 25.05
C GLY A 231 24.39 -6.28 24.84
N LYS A 232 24.59 -6.68 23.58
CA LYS A 232 24.99 -8.06 23.20
C LYS A 232 26.47 -8.39 23.41
N GLY A 233 27.28 -7.47 23.96
CA GLY A 233 28.69 -7.72 24.29
C GLY A 233 29.69 -6.66 23.84
N GLN A 234 29.24 -5.44 23.55
CA GLN A 234 30.12 -4.35 23.11
C GLN A 234 30.91 -3.80 24.31
N SER A 235 32.24 -3.74 24.23
CA SER A 235 33.05 -3.33 25.38
C SER A 235 33.01 -1.81 25.57
N LEU A 236 32.40 -1.33 26.65
CA LEU A 236 32.35 0.09 27.00
C LEU A 236 33.47 0.50 27.96
N VAL A 237 33.86 -0.36 28.90
CA VAL A 237 35.00 -0.14 29.80
C VAL A 237 35.93 -1.35 29.77
N ILE A 238 37.22 -1.11 29.56
CA ILE A 238 38.28 -2.12 29.60
C ILE A 238 39.29 -1.70 30.67
N GLY A 239 39.24 -2.36 31.83
CA GLY A 239 40.12 -2.04 32.95
C GLY A 239 40.02 -0.57 33.37
N SER A 240 41.08 0.19 33.14
CA SER A 240 41.18 1.63 33.44
C SER A 240 40.82 2.56 32.27
N HIS A 241 40.35 2.03 31.14
CA HIS A 241 40.00 2.81 29.95
C HIS A 241 38.51 2.71 29.65
N ALA A 242 37.89 3.83 29.29
CA ALA A 242 36.52 3.90 28.80
C ALA A 242 36.50 4.22 27.30
N ASN A 243 35.69 3.46 26.57
CA ASN A 243 35.23 3.79 25.22
C ASN A 243 34.04 4.76 25.34
N SER A 244 33.69 5.41 24.23
CA SER A 244 32.56 6.34 24.20
C SER A 244 31.54 5.94 23.15
N MET A 245 30.26 5.97 23.52
CA MET A 245 29.15 5.90 22.58
C MET A 245 28.84 7.29 22.01
N GLY A 246 28.26 7.33 20.82
CA GLY A 246 27.79 8.56 20.18
C GLY A 246 26.61 8.26 19.27
N LEU A 247 25.95 9.30 18.79
CA LEU A 247 24.96 9.20 17.72
C LEU A 247 25.58 9.62 16.39
N GLN A 248 25.29 8.85 15.35
CA GLN A 248 25.68 9.14 13.97
C GLN A 248 24.45 9.02 13.06
N VAL A 249 24.34 9.87 12.05
CA VAL A 249 23.28 9.75 11.03
C VAL A 249 23.40 8.39 10.33
N SER A 250 22.29 7.69 10.14
CA SER A 250 22.30 6.40 9.44
C SER A 250 22.67 6.59 7.98
N ASN A 251 23.51 5.70 7.46
CA ASN A 251 23.84 5.71 6.04
C ASN A 251 22.65 5.26 5.18
N THR A 252 21.73 4.46 5.74
CA THR A 252 20.56 3.93 5.02
C THR A 252 19.32 4.81 5.12
N ASP A 253 19.19 5.59 6.19
CA ASP A 253 18.07 6.52 6.42
C ASP A 253 18.61 7.83 7.06
N PRO A 254 18.76 8.93 6.29
CA PRO A 254 19.33 10.18 6.82
C PRO A 254 18.45 10.84 7.88
N THR A 255 17.19 10.40 8.04
CA THR A 255 16.30 10.89 9.10
C THR A 255 16.48 10.13 10.42
N ARG A 256 17.28 9.06 10.45
CA ARG A 256 17.48 8.19 11.61
C ARG A 256 18.87 8.38 12.23
N GLN A 257 18.93 8.39 13.56
CA GLN A 257 20.19 8.33 14.32
C GLN A 257 20.54 6.88 14.71
N GLU A 258 21.79 6.49 14.49
CA GLU A 258 22.37 5.21 14.89
C GLU A 258 23.28 5.40 16.11
N VAL A 259 23.34 4.40 16.98
CA VAL A 259 24.29 4.37 18.10
C VAL A 259 25.62 3.82 17.59
N ALA A 260 26.69 4.60 17.78
CA ALA A 260 28.04 4.25 17.39
C ALA A 260 28.94 4.13 18.62
N LEU A 261 29.85 3.15 18.63
CA LEU A 261 30.90 3.00 19.63
C LEU A 261 32.23 3.46 19.05
N THR A 262 32.92 4.34 19.77
CA THR A 262 34.27 4.81 19.43
C THR A 262 35.26 4.29 20.47
N GLU A 263 36.31 3.61 19.99
CA GLU A 263 37.33 3.01 20.86
C GLU A 263 38.31 4.05 21.41
N SER A 264 38.74 3.84 22.66
CA SER A 264 39.73 4.63 23.37
C SER A 264 41.07 4.59 22.64
N GLY A 265 41.47 5.70 22.02
CA GLY A 265 42.65 5.80 21.16
C GLY A 265 42.36 6.11 19.69
N GLY A 266 41.08 6.26 19.30
CA GLY A 266 40.67 6.80 18.00
C GLY A 266 40.84 5.85 16.81
N SER A 267 40.95 4.54 17.06
CA SER A 267 41.30 3.54 16.04
C SER A 267 40.09 3.00 15.24
N GLY A 268 38.85 3.40 15.55
CA GLY A 268 37.65 3.08 14.78
C GLY A 268 36.34 3.52 15.46
N THR A 269 35.31 3.77 14.64
CA THR A 269 33.91 4.01 15.06
C THR A 269 33.04 2.93 14.41
N ASN A 270 32.34 2.14 15.22
CA ASN A 270 31.50 1.05 14.77
C ASN A 270 30.03 1.33 15.11
N ILE A 271 29.11 1.15 14.15
CA ILE A 271 27.67 1.23 14.42
C ILE A 271 27.25 -0.03 15.20
N ILE A 272 26.60 0.18 16.34
CA ILE A 272 26.20 -0.87 17.29
C ILE A 272 24.70 -0.82 17.64
N THR A 273 23.88 -0.05 16.91
CA THR A 273 22.44 0.10 17.21
C THR A 273 21.72 -1.25 17.38
N SER A 274 21.97 -2.22 16.50
CA SER A 274 21.37 -3.56 16.58
C SER A 274 21.83 -4.40 17.78
N GLU A 275 22.93 -3.99 18.41
CA GLU A 275 23.56 -4.66 19.54
C GLU A 275 23.14 -4.06 20.88
N ILE A 276 22.53 -2.88 20.89
CA ILE A 276 21.99 -2.24 22.09
C ILE A 276 20.66 -2.89 22.48
N THR A 277 20.57 -3.32 23.73
CA THR A 277 19.38 -3.96 24.32
C THR A 277 19.28 -3.57 25.80
N GLY A 278 18.08 -3.57 26.38
CA GLY A 278 17.88 -3.26 27.79
C GLY A 278 18.12 -1.80 28.16
N GLY A 279 17.64 -1.42 29.35
CA GLY A 279 17.67 -0.04 29.84
C GLY A 279 16.83 0.92 28.99
N GLU A 280 16.83 2.19 29.38
CA GLU A 280 16.06 3.24 28.69
C GLU A 280 16.48 3.41 27.23
N LEU A 281 17.77 3.23 26.91
CA LEU A 281 18.27 3.35 25.53
C LEU A 281 17.74 2.22 24.64
N GLY A 282 17.72 0.97 25.15
CA GLY A 282 17.11 -0.16 24.45
C GLY A 282 15.62 0.04 24.23
N GLY A 283 14.90 0.53 25.25
CA GLY A 283 13.47 0.82 25.16
C GLY A 283 13.12 1.92 24.16
N ALA A 284 13.94 2.96 24.09
CA ALA A 284 13.80 4.03 23.10
C ALA A 284 13.96 3.52 21.65
N LEU A 285 14.98 2.66 21.40
CA LEU A 285 15.21 2.04 20.11
C LEU A 285 14.08 1.07 19.72
N LEU A 286 13.64 0.22 20.66
CA LEU A 286 12.53 -0.71 20.44
C LEU A 286 11.25 0.03 20.04
N PHE A 287 10.90 1.09 20.77
CA PHE A 287 9.73 1.90 20.48
C PHE A 287 9.81 2.55 19.10
N ARG A 288 10.96 3.18 18.78
CA ARG A 288 11.17 3.84 17.50
C ARG A 288 10.97 2.87 16.33
N ASP A 289 11.62 1.72 16.39
CA ASP A 289 11.71 0.79 15.26
C ASP A 289 10.46 -0.09 15.13
N GLN A 290 9.87 -0.56 16.25
CA GLN A 290 8.77 -1.52 16.21
C GLN A 290 7.37 -0.89 16.28
N ILE A 291 7.26 0.38 16.69
CA ILE A 291 5.96 1.00 16.97
C ILE A 291 5.81 2.32 16.21
N LEU A 292 6.73 3.26 16.42
CA LEU A 292 6.62 4.59 15.83
C LEU A 292 6.73 4.54 14.29
N GLN A 293 7.71 3.83 13.74
CA GLN A 293 7.89 3.73 12.29
C GLN A 293 6.71 3.04 11.57
N PRO A 294 6.21 1.87 12.01
CA PRO A 294 4.99 1.31 11.44
C PRO A 294 3.76 2.23 11.55
N SER A 295 3.69 3.07 12.61
CA SER A 295 2.59 4.03 12.78
C SER A 295 2.59 5.12 11.70
N PHE A 296 3.76 5.63 11.30
CA PHE A 296 3.87 6.55 10.16
C PHE A 296 3.36 5.91 8.87
N ASN A 297 3.82 4.70 8.58
CA ASN A 297 3.47 4.00 7.35
C ASN A 297 1.99 3.64 7.28
N ALA A 298 1.39 3.25 8.41
CA ALA A 298 -0.04 2.96 8.49
C ALA A 298 -0.89 4.22 8.28
N LEU A 299 -0.55 5.33 8.96
CA LEU A 299 -1.26 6.60 8.80
C LEU A 299 -1.14 7.15 7.37
N GLY A 300 0.06 7.14 6.81
CA GLY A 300 0.29 7.62 5.46
C GLY A 300 -0.30 6.72 4.37
N ARG A 301 -0.43 5.40 4.60
CA ARG A 301 -1.15 4.51 3.69
C ARG A 301 -2.62 4.90 3.57
N ILE A 302 -3.28 5.19 4.70
CA ILE A 302 -4.68 5.63 4.70
C ILE A 302 -4.84 6.91 3.88
N ALA A 303 -3.94 7.89 4.07
CA ALA A 303 -3.94 9.15 3.34
C ALA A 303 -3.76 8.94 1.82
N VAL A 304 -2.77 8.14 1.40
CA VAL A 304 -2.51 7.85 -0.02
C VAL A 304 -3.69 7.15 -0.68
N VAL A 305 -4.21 6.07 -0.07
CA VAL A 305 -5.33 5.31 -0.64
C VAL A 305 -6.59 6.18 -0.74
N MET A 306 -6.88 6.98 0.29
CA MET A 306 -8.01 7.91 0.27
C MET A 306 -7.85 8.98 -0.82
N ALA A 307 -6.67 9.58 -0.94
CA ALA A 307 -6.42 10.59 -1.95
C ALA A 307 -6.62 10.04 -3.37
N ASP A 308 -6.04 8.86 -3.63
CA ASP A 308 -6.09 8.17 -4.92
C ASP A 308 -7.52 7.78 -5.32
N THR A 309 -8.21 7.01 -4.48
CA THR A 309 -9.58 6.53 -4.78
C THR A 309 -10.61 7.67 -4.89
N ILE A 310 -10.48 8.73 -4.08
CA ILE A 310 -11.33 9.92 -4.22
C ILE A 310 -11.00 10.64 -5.53
N ASN A 311 -9.71 10.75 -5.90
CA ASN A 311 -9.31 11.35 -7.17
C ASN A 311 -9.85 10.57 -8.37
N GLU A 312 -9.67 9.25 -8.39
CA GLU A 312 -10.19 8.37 -9.44
C GLU A 312 -11.71 8.55 -9.60
N GLN A 313 -12.47 8.47 -8.51
CA GLN A 313 -13.92 8.63 -8.57
C GLN A 313 -14.33 10.06 -8.94
N HIS A 314 -13.61 11.09 -8.47
CA HIS A 314 -13.90 12.48 -8.80
C HIS A 314 -13.67 12.77 -10.30
N GLN A 315 -12.63 12.19 -10.90
CA GLN A 315 -12.35 12.33 -12.34
C GLN A 315 -13.44 11.72 -13.24
N LEU A 316 -14.17 10.71 -12.76
CA LEU A 316 -15.31 10.11 -13.48
C LEU A 316 -16.57 11.00 -13.46
N GLY A 317 -16.55 12.08 -12.67
CA GLY A 317 -17.66 13.01 -12.54
C GLY A 317 -17.58 14.22 -13.47
N MET A 318 -18.59 15.08 -13.33
CA MET A 318 -18.69 16.38 -13.98
C MET A 318 -19.00 17.49 -12.96
N ASP A 319 -18.32 18.62 -13.14
CA ASP A 319 -18.36 19.80 -12.28
C ASP A 319 -19.56 20.73 -12.62
N LEU A 320 -19.73 21.86 -11.90
CA LEU A 320 -20.84 22.80 -12.16
C LEU A 320 -20.67 23.61 -13.46
N GLU A 321 -19.49 23.56 -14.07
CA GLU A 321 -19.15 24.24 -15.31
C GLU A 321 -19.22 23.28 -16.52
N ASN A 322 -19.83 22.10 -16.34
CA ASN A 322 -19.97 21.04 -17.34
C ASN A 322 -18.62 20.51 -17.85
N ARG A 323 -17.60 20.49 -16.99
CA ARG A 323 -16.27 19.93 -17.29
C ARG A 323 -16.07 18.65 -16.49
N LEU A 324 -15.28 17.73 -17.04
CA LEU A 324 -14.87 16.53 -16.31
C LEU A 324 -14.07 16.91 -15.06
N GLY A 325 -14.24 16.13 -13.99
CA GLY A 325 -13.51 16.31 -12.75
C GLY A 325 -12.00 16.17 -12.93
N GLY A 326 -11.25 16.99 -12.20
CA GLY A 326 -9.81 16.81 -12.00
C GLY A 326 -9.50 15.99 -10.74
N ASN A 327 -8.26 16.06 -10.27
CA ASN A 327 -7.93 15.54 -8.96
C ASN A 327 -8.60 16.39 -7.86
N PHE A 328 -9.18 15.73 -6.87
CA PHE A 328 -9.73 16.37 -5.68
C PHE A 328 -8.61 16.74 -4.68
N PHE A 329 -7.74 15.78 -4.39
CA PHE A 329 -6.50 15.90 -3.62
C PHE A 329 -5.27 15.95 -4.54
N GLU A 330 -4.10 16.34 -4.05
CA GLU A 330 -2.86 16.28 -4.84
C GLU A 330 -2.63 14.86 -5.41
N ASP A 331 -2.06 14.78 -6.61
CA ASP A 331 -1.64 13.51 -7.20
C ASP A 331 -0.64 12.81 -6.28
N ILE A 332 -0.97 11.58 -5.87
CA ILE A 332 -0.09 10.77 -5.05
C ILE A 332 1.24 10.49 -5.75
N ASN A 333 1.29 10.50 -7.08
CA ASN A 333 2.50 10.30 -7.88
C ASN A 333 3.06 11.60 -8.47
N SER A 334 2.75 12.76 -7.88
CA SER A 334 3.43 14.00 -8.24
C SER A 334 4.95 13.81 -8.21
N GLU A 335 5.69 14.50 -9.09
CA GLU A 335 7.14 14.25 -9.25
C GLU A 335 7.90 14.34 -7.91
N ASN A 336 7.52 15.30 -7.06
CA ASN A 336 8.07 15.46 -5.72
C ASN A 336 7.76 14.23 -4.85
N ASN A 337 6.50 13.77 -4.87
CA ASN A 337 6.05 12.62 -4.10
C ASN A 337 6.71 11.31 -4.54
N ALA A 338 6.91 11.12 -5.84
CA ALA A 338 7.57 9.94 -6.38
C ALA A 338 9.07 9.90 -6.02
N ARG A 339 9.77 11.04 -6.07
CA ARG A 339 11.22 11.11 -5.75
C ARG A 339 11.52 10.97 -4.26
N GLN A 340 10.70 11.54 -3.39
CA GLN A 340 10.95 11.49 -1.93
C GLN A 340 10.74 10.10 -1.31
N ARG A 341 10.02 9.20 -2.00
CA ARG A 341 9.79 7.83 -1.54
C ARG A 341 11.04 6.96 -1.60
N VAL A 342 12.09 7.42 -2.28
CA VAL A 342 13.37 6.71 -2.37
C VAL A 342 14.51 7.59 -1.88
N THR A 343 15.37 7.02 -1.05
CA THR A 343 16.56 7.67 -0.55
C THR A 343 17.78 6.80 -0.80
N ALA A 344 18.82 7.37 -1.41
CA ALA A 344 20.06 6.67 -1.66
C ALA A 344 20.86 6.49 -0.36
N ASN A 345 21.49 5.33 -0.21
CA ASN A 345 22.40 5.09 0.90
C ASN A 345 23.68 5.92 0.72
N GLU A 346 24.08 6.65 1.75
CA GLU A 346 25.31 7.49 1.75
C GLU A 346 26.60 6.66 1.58
N GLY A 347 26.53 5.37 1.84
CA GLY A 347 27.61 4.40 1.61
C GLY A 347 27.73 3.90 0.17
N ASN A 348 26.87 4.34 -0.76
CA ASN A 348 26.94 3.97 -2.17
C ASN A 348 28.26 4.44 -2.81
N ALA A 349 28.76 3.67 -3.77
CA ALA A 349 30.03 3.99 -4.42
C ALA A 349 29.89 5.26 -5.28
N LEU A 350 30.91 6.12 -5.34
CA LEU A 350 30.86 7.27 -6.26
C LEU A 350 30.84 6.82 -7.74
N PRO A 351 30.23 7.59 -8.67
CA PRO A 351 29.59 8.90 -8.51
C PRO A 351 28.14 8.85 -8.00
N ASN A 352 27.66 9.90 -7.31
CA ASN A 352 26.28 10.03 -6.86
C ASN A 352 25.39 10.60 -7.97
N ASP A 353 25.18 9.84 -9.03
CA ASP A 353 24.43 10.23 -10.24
C ASP A 353 23.19 9.36 -10.51
N ARG A 354 22.79 8.49 -9.57
CA ARG A 354 21.62 7.61 -9.73
C ARG A 354 20.33 8.35 -9.44
N GLU A 355 19.52 8.48 -10.47
CA GLU A 355 18.18 9.06 -10.40
C GLU A 355 17.15 7.93 -10.34
N ILE A 356 16.39 7.89 -9.24
CA ILE A 356 15.33 6.92 -9.01
C ILE A 356 14.08 7.67 -8.55
N SER A 357 12.92 7.24 -9.01
CA SER A 357 11.62 7.63 -8.49
C SER A 357 10.75 6.39 -8.23
N VAL A 358 9.77 6.52 -7.33
CA VAL A 358 8.87 5.43 -6.93
C VAL A 358 7.42 5.88 -7.09
N GLU A 359 6.76 5.30 -8.08
CA GLU A 359 5.34 5.47 -8.32
C GLU A 359 4.55 4.36 -7.62
N ILE A 360 3.33 4.70 -7.19
CA ILE A 360 2.34 3.76 -6.71
C ILE A 360 1.38 3.52 -7.86
N ILE A 361 1.33 2.29 -8.36
CA ILE A 361 0.49 1.91 -9.51
C ILE A 361 -0.76 1.15 -9.11
N ASP A 362 -0.81 0.66 -7.86
CA ASP A 362 -1.98 0.01 -7.28
C ASP A 362 -2.00 0.29 -5.77
N THR A 363 -2.89 1.18 -5.34
CA THR A 363 -3.05 1.55 -3.93
C THR A 363 -3.65 0.43 -3.08
N SER A 364 -4.40 -0.50 -3.69
CA SER A 364 -4.99 -1.64 -2.98
C SER A 364 -3.93 -2.65 -2.53
N ALA A 365 -2.84 -2.79 -3.28
CA ALA A 365 -1.72 -3.69 -2.97
C ALA A 365 -0.73 -3.13 -1.92
N LEU A 366 -0.89 -1.87 -1.49
CA LEU A 366 0.05 -1.22 -0.58
C LEU A 366 0.10 -1.87 0.81
N THR A 367 1.33 -2.11 1.27
CA THR A 367 1.62 -2.56 2.62
C THR A 367 2.06 -1.38 3.52
N THR A 368 2.30 -1.65 4.81
CA THR A 368 2.91 -0.68 5.74
C THR A 368 4.42 -0.85 5.87
N LYS A 369 5.06 -1.57 4.94
CA LYS A 369 6.49 -1.90 5.01
C LYS A 369 7.34 -0.84 4.32
N ASP A 370 8.53 -0.65 4.84
CA ASP A 370 9.63 0.00 4.13
C ASP A 370 10.52 -1.09 3.52
N TYR A 371 11.13 -0.77 2.39
CA TYR A 371 11.95 -1.72 1.63
C TYR A 371 13.36 -1.20 1.43
N GLN A 372 14.31 -2.11 1.33
CA GLN A 372 15.66 -1.79 0.90
C GLN A 372 15.94 -2.50 -0.42
N ILE A 373 16.21 -1.73 -1.46
CA ILE A 373 16.73 -2.24 -2.73
C ILE A 373 18.25 -2.36 -2.58
N GLN A 374 18.80 -3.52 -2.90
CA GLN A 374 20.21 -3.85 -2.80
C GLN A 374 20.72 -4.41 -4.12
N PHE A 375 21.84 -3.88 -4.61
CA PHE A 375 22.53 -4.38 -5.80
C PHE A 375 23.54 -5.46 -5.38
N THR A 376 23.12 -6.73 -5.33
CA THR A 376 23.90 -7.81 -4.69
C THR A 376 24.97 -8.45 -5.58
N GLY A 377 24.94 -8.19 -6.90
CA GLY A 377 25.82 -8.85 -7.87
C GLY A 377 25.36 -10.28 -8.22
N PRO A 378 26.07 -10.99 -9.13
CA PRO A 378 27.42 -10.71 -9.62
C PRO A 378 27.52 -9.64 -10.73
N SER A 379 26.40 -9.16 -11.27
CA SER A 379 26.35 -8.02 -12.19
C SER A 379 25.72 -6.79 -11.52
N ASP A 380 26.06 -5.59 -12.01
CA ASP A 380 25.53 -4.31 -11.50
C ASP A 380 24.03 -4.10 -11.76
N ASN A 381 23.36 -5.12 -12.30
CA ASN A 381 21.93 -5.09 -12.59
C ASN A 381 21.12 -6.05 -11.71
N ASP A 382 21.78 -6.87 -10.89
CA ASP A 382 21.10 -7.86 -10.04
C ASP A 382 20.60 -7.17 -8.77
N ILE A 383 19.27 -7.11 -8.62
CA ILE A 383 18.61 -6.43 -7.50
C ILE A 383 17.94 -7.43 -6.56
N LEU A 384 18.05 -7.14 -5.28
CA LEU A 384 17.38 -7.82 -4.19
C LEU A 384 16.56 -6.78 -3.41
N VAL A 385 15.28 -7.04 -3.21
CA VAL A 385 14.43 -6.22 -2.36
C VAL A 385 14.18 -6.95 -1.04
N VAL A 386 14.49 -6.29 0.07
CA VAL A 386 14.24 -6.82 1.42
C VAL A 386 13.35 -5.88 2.24
N ASP A 387 12.57 -6.47 3.14
CA ASP A 387 11.83 -5.75 4.18
C ASP A 387 12.82 -5.22 5.22
N THR A 388 12.76 -3.92 5.53
CA THR A 388 13.71 -3.28 6.46
C THR A 388 13.55 -3.71 7.92
N LEU A 389 12.35 -4.13 8.32
CA LEU A 389 12.05 -4.53 9.69
C LEU A 389 12.42 -5.99 9.93
N THR A 390 12.09 -6.88 8.99
CA THR A 390 12.30 -8.33 9.17
C THR A 390 13.56 -8.86 8.50
N GLY A 391 14.14 -8.12 7.56
CA GLY A 391 15.23 -8.58 6.70
C GLY A 391 14.82 -9.67 5.70
N ALA A 392 13.52 -9.99 5.61
CA ALA A 392 13.02 -11.01 4.71
C ALA A 392 13.15 -10.55 3.25
N THR A 393 13.52 -11.46 2.35
CA THR A 393 13.49 -11.21 0.90
C THR A 393 12.05 -11.08 0.43
N VAL A 394 11.72 -9.94 -0.17
CA VAL A 394 10.42 -9.69 -0.80
C VAL A 394 10.44 -10.20 -2.23
N THR A 395 11.42 -9.73 -3.01
CA THR A 395 11.57 -10.14 -4.41
C THR A 395 13.03 -10.01 -4.88
N ARG A 396 13.33 -10.63 -6.01
CA ARG A 396 14.64 -10.56 -6.69
C ARG A 396 14.40 -10.33 -8.17
N GLY A 397 15.23 -9.50 -8.78
CA GLY A 397 15.11 -9.13 -10.18
C GLY A 397 16.46 -8.87 -10.83
N ARG A 398 16.42 -8.69 -12.14
CA ARG A 398 17.58 -8.24 -12.91
C ARG A 398 17.16 -7.16 -13.89
N LEU A 399 17.80 -5.99 -13.78
CA LEU A 399 17.58 -4.87 -14.68
C LEU A 399 18.21 -5.14 -16.06
N PRO A 400 17.66 -4.56 -17.14
CA PRO A 400 18.16 -4.75 -18.50
C PRO A 400 19.56 -4.16 -18.74
N GLY A 401 20.07 -3.30 -17.84
CA GLY A 401 21.37 -2.62 -17.99
C GLY A 401 21.37 -1.43 -18.95
N LEU A 402 20.18 -1.04 -19.43
CA LEU A 402 19.92 0.16 -20.19
C LEU A 402 18.85 0.95 -19.43
N PHE A 403 19.05 2.25 -19.27
CA PHE A 403 18.12 3.14 -18.56
C PHE A 403 17.44 4.09 -19.56
N PRO A 404 16.15 4.44 -19.36
CA PRO A 404 15.33 4.13 -18.19
C PRO A 404 14.90 2.66 -18.12
N ALA A 405 14.77 2.14 -16.90
CA ALA A 405 14.28 0.79 -16.62
C ALA A 405 13.28 0.83 -15.47
N THR A 406 12.32 -0.11 -15.45
CA THR A 406 11.33 -0.22 -14.37
C THR A 406 11.43 -1.56 -13.67
N PHE A 407 11.01 -1.57 -12.40
CA PHE A 407 10.85 -2.80 -11.62
C PHE A 407 9.61 -2.68 -10.74
N GLU A 408 8.71 -3.65 -10.81
CA GLU A 408 7.40 -3.59 -10.15
C GLU A 408 7.25 -4.70 -9.10
N PHE A 409 6.71 -4.34 -7.93
CA PHE A 409 6.35 -5.27 -6.84
C PHE A 409 5.41 -4.58 -5.84
N ASP A 410 4.55 -5.33 -5.15
CA ASP A 410 3.65 -4.83 -4.08
C ASP A 410 2.90 -3.52 -4.42
N GLY A 411 2.44 -3.36 -5.67
CA GLY A 411 1.73 -2.17 -6.14
C GLY A 411 2.61 -0.95 -6.42
N LEU A 412 3.94 -1.13 -6.41
CA LEU A 412 4.93 -0.08 -6.65
C LEU A 412 5.59 -0.28 -8.01
N ARG A 413 5.91 0.83 -8.68
CA ARG A 413 6.81 0.90 -9.82
C ARG A 413 8.03 1.72 -9.44
N ILE A 414 9.19 1.07 -9.44
CA ILE A 414 10.48 1.74 -9.27
C ILE A 414 11.02 2.13 -10.64
N ASN A 415 11.18 3.42 -10.86
CA ASN A 415 11.73 3.98 -12.09
C ASN A 415 13.22 4.25 -11.88
N PHE A 416 14.08 3.49 -12.55
CA PHE A 416 15.51 3.74 -12.64
C PHE A 416 15.76 4.62 -13.86
N GLU A 417 15.80 5.93 -13.68
CA GLU A 417 15.78 6.92 -14.77
C GLU A 417 17.15 7.01 -15.47
N SER A 418 18.21 7.17 -14.68
CA SER A 418 19.59 7.26 -15.17
C SER A 418 20.60 7.05 -14.03
N GLY A 419 21.89 6.94 -14.39
CA GLY A 419 23.00 6.90 -13.43
C GLY A 419 23.82 5.62 -13.45
N SER A 420 24.89 5.62 -12.65
CA SER A 420 25.92 4.58 -12.62
C SER A 420 25.67 3.60 -11.46
N PHE A 421 24.70 2.71 -11.60
CA PHE A 421 24.42 1.66 -10.61
C PHE A 421 25.57 0.65 -10.53
N GLN A 422 25.95 0.27 -9.31
CA GLN A 422 27.10 -0.59 -9.03
C GLN A 422 26.74 -1.66 -8.00
N THR A 423 27.38 -2.82 -8.10
CA THR A 423 27.31 -3.86 -7.07
C THR A 423 27.71 -3.29 -5.71
N GLY A 424 26.85 -3.43 -4.71
CA GLY A 424 26.99 -2.87 -3.37
C GLY A 424 26.12 -1.63 -3.12
N ASP A 425 25.57 -1.00 -4.16
CA ASP A 425 24.65 0.12 -3.98
C ASP A 425 23.35 -0.32 -3.30
N SER A 426 22.75 0.60 -2.54
CA SER A 426 21.49 0.38 -1.85
C SER A 426 20.64 1.65 -1.76
N PHE A 427 19.32 1.46 -1.76
CA PHE A 427 18.32 2.52 -1.71
C PHE A 427 17.20 2.12 -0.74
N LEU A 428 16.84 3.02 0.16
CA LEU A 428 15.69 2.88 1.05
C LEU A 428 14.45 3.37 0.31
N VAL A 429 13.38 2.58 0.33
CA VAL A 429 12.08 2.91 -0.22
C VAL A 429 11.05 2.95 0.90
N THR A 430 10.41 4.10 1.08
CA THR A 430 9.37 4.37 2.08
C THR A 430 8.09 4.81 1.39
N PRO A 431 7.27 3.89 0.85
CA PRO A 431 6.19 4.24 -0.08
C PRO A 431 5.10 5.12 0.53
N THR A 432 4.73 4.82 1.78
CA THR A 432 3.58 5.45 2.43
C THR A 432 3.96 6.38 3.58
N ARG A 433 5.21 6.39 4.06
CA ARG A 433 5.65 7.13 5.26
C ARG A 433 5.16 8.57 5.29
N TYR A 434 5.32 9.31 4.20
CA TYR A 434 5.01 10.74 4.11
C TYR A 434 3.60 11.04 3.58
N GLY A 435 2.80 10.03 3.25
CA GLY A 435 1.47 10.22 2.67
C GLY A 435 0.54 11.13 3.51
N ALA A 436 0.63 11.04 4.84
CA ALA A 436 -0.17 11.87 5.74
C ALA A 436 0.38 13.29 5.93
N ARG A 437 1.62 13.55 5.53
CA ARG A 437 2.24 14.89 5.53
C ARG A 437 1.94 15.64 4.22
N ASP A 438 1.87 14.88 3.13
CA ASP A 438 1.83 15.42 1.77
C ASP A 438 0.44 15.37 1.13
N ILE A 439 -0.56 14.82 1.82
CA ILE A 439 -1.95 14.96 1.38
C ILE A 439 -2.34 16.43 1.41
N ASP A 440 -2.80 16.95 0.28
CA ASP A 440 -3.23 18.34 0.14
C ASP A 440 -4.39 18.47 -0.86
N MET A 441 -5.05 19.63 -0.89
CA MET A 441 -6.16 19.92 -1.81
C MET A 441 -5.66 20.27 -3.20
N SER A 442 -6.26 19.67 -4.22
CA SER A 442 -6.11 20.12 -5.62
C SER A 442 -7.31 20.96 -6.08
N VAL A 443 -8.51 20.68 -5.56
CA VAL A 443 -9.71 21.50 -5.81
C VAL A 443 -9.70 22.73 -4.90
N THR A 444 -9.82 23.91 -5.49
CA THR A 444 -9.82 25.19 -4.73
C THR A 444 -11.14 25.95 -4.83
N ARG A 445 -12.03 25.53 -5.74
CA ARG A 445 -13.31 26.16 -5.99
C ARG A 445 -14.46 25.17 -5.83
N VAL A 446 -15.58 25.65 -5.30
CA VAL A 446 -16.81 24.86 -5.14
C VAL A 446 -17.39 24.37 -6.47
N GLU A 447 -17.14 25.12 -7.56
CA GLU A 447 -17.62 24.77 -8.90
C GLU A 447 -16.89 23.57 -9.50
N GLU A 448 -15.64 23.31 -9.09
CA GLU A 448 -14.78 22.24 -9.58
C GLU A 448 -15.12 20.86 -8.99
N ILE A 449 -16.00 20.81 -7.98
CA ILE A 449 -16.42 19.54 -7.37
C ILE A 449 -17.30 18.77 -8.35
N ALA A 450 -16.84 17.62 -8.81
CA ALA A 450 -17.45 16.82 -9.85
C ALA A 450 -18.47 15.81 -9.27
N LEU A 451 -19.69 16.28 -9.00
CA LEU A 451 -20.75 15.48 -8.35
C LEU A 451 -21.67 14.75 -9.33
N ALA A 452 -21.77 15.26 -10.56
CA ALA A 452 -22.67 14.74 -11.59
C ALA A 452 -22.01 13.64 -12.41
N SER A 453 -22.80 12.79 -13.06
CA SER A 453 -22.28 11.94 -14.14
C SER A 453 -22.24 12.74 -15.45
N PRO A 454 -21.16 12.62 -16.26
CA PRO A 454 -21.02 13.36 -17.52
C PRO A 454 -21.89 12.81 -18.65
N ILE A 455 -22.49 11.62 -18.51
CA ILE A 455 -23.40 11.07 -19.52
C ILE A 455 -24.82 11.08 -19.02
N ARG A 456 -25.77 11.17 -19.95
CA ARG A 456 -27.20 11.02 -19.69
C ARG A 456 -27.82 10.17 -20.76
N THR A 457 -28.77 9.33 -20.35
CA THR A 457 -29.54 8.48 -21.26
C THR A 457 -30.98 8.94 -21.31
N GLU A 458 -31.59 8.96 -22.49
CA GLU A 458 -33.01 9.27 -22.65
C GLU A 458 -33.72 8.22 -23.50
N SER A 459 -35.03 8.07 -23.28
CA SER A 459 -35.91 7.25 -24.10
C SER A 459 -36.80 8.20 -24.91
N ASP A 460 -36.97 7.93 -26.19
CA ASP A 460 -37.82 8.76 -27.04
C ASP A 460 -39.30 8.66 -26.60
N LEU A 461 -40.00 9.80 -26.59
CA LEU A 461 -41.41 9.88 -26.18
C LEU A 461 -42.35 9.18 -27.17
N GLY A 462 -41.89 8.94 -28.40
CA GLY A 462 -42.55 8.18 -29.45
C GLY A 462 -42.40 6.67 -29.31
N ASN A 463 -41.59 6.17 -28.37
CA ASN A 463 -41.44 4.74 -28.13
C ASN A 463 -42.80 4.10 -27.79
N VAL A 464 -43.08 2.98 -28.46
CA VAL A 464 -44.33 2.23 -28.31
C VAL A 464 -44.13 1.03 -27.39
N GLY A 465 -42.90 0.52 -27.30
CA GLY A 465 -42.50 -0.48 -26.32
C GLY A 465 -42.45 0.09 -24.89
N ASN A 466 -42.17 -0.80 -23.93
CA ASN A 466 -41.97 -0.43 -22.52
C ASN A 466 -40.50 -0.58 -22.09
N ALA A 467 -39.58 -0.71 -23.06
CA ALA A 467 -38.18 -0.81 -22.78
C ALA A 467 -37.64 0.49 -22.18
N VAL A 468 -36.72 0.34 -21.22
CA VAL A 468 -36.09 1.45 -20.50
C VAL A 468 -34.59 1.28 -20.56
N ILE A 469 -33.90 2.37 -20.85
CA ILE A 469 -32.44 2.48 -20.75
C ILE A 469 -32.04 2.88 -19.33
N SER A 470 -31.06 2.20 -18.76
CA SER A 470 -30.45 2.56 -17.48
C SER A 470 -29.80 3.95 -17.57
N PRO A 471 -29.70 4.72 -16.47
CA PRO A 471 -29.08 6.06 -16.47
C PRO A 471 -27.67 6.14 -17.08
N GLY A 472 -26.97 5.01 -17.17
CA GLY A 472 -25.59 4.91 -17.62
C GLY A 472 -24.60 5.03 -16.46
N GLU A 473 -23.48 4.33 -16.60
CA GLU A 473 -22.39 4.27 -15.66
C GLU A 473 -21.08 4.64 -16.35
N LEU A 474 -20.33 5.58 -15.75
CA LEU A 474 -18.95 5.87 -16.17
C LEU A 474 -18.02 4.83 -15.57
N LEU A 475 -17.16 4.29 -16.43
CA LEU A 475 -16.14 3.30 -16.09
C LEU A 475 -14.74 3.94 -16.15
N ALA A 476 -14.49 4.76 -17.16
CA ALA A 476 -13.23 5.48 -17.34
C ALA A 476 -13.42 6.71 -18.22
N VAL A 477 -12.68 7.78 -17.95
CA VAL A 477 -12.60 8.95 -18.85
C VAL A 477 -11.24 9.05 -19.56
N LYS A 478 -10.23 8.34 -19.03
CA LYS A 478 -8.86 8.27 -19.53
C LYS A 478 -8.47 6.81 -19.77
N ARG A 479 -7.46 6.60 -20.61
CA ARG A 479 -6.88 5.27 -20.85
C ARG A 479 -5.97 4.86 -19.71
N SER A 480 -6.08 3.62 -19.25
CA SER A 480 -5.17 3.06 -18.23
C SER A 480 -3.71 3.06 -18.68
N SER A 481 -3.47 2.91 -19.99
CA SER A 481 -2.11 2.78 -20.54
C SER A 481 -1.25 4.06 -20.51
N ASN A 482 -1.86 5.25 -20.54
CA ASN A 482 -1.11 6.51 -20.70
C ASN A 482 -1.78 7.75 -20.10
N ASP A 483 -2.85 7.58 -19.32
CA ASP A 483 -3.64 8.65 -18.68
C ASP A 483 -4.20 9.71 -19.66
N ALA A 484 -4.19 9.43 -20.97
CA ALA A 484 -4.77 10.33 -21.96
C ALA A 484 -6.29 10.14 -22.03
N LEU A 485 -7.04 11.23 -22.19
CA LEU A 485 -8.50 11.20 -22.37
C LEU A 485 -8.90 10.22 -23.49
N LEU A 486 -9.97 9.48 -23.23
CA LEU A 486 -10.60 8.63 -24.24
C LEU A 486 -11.15 9.51 -25.38
N PRO A 487 -11.16 9.01 -26.64
CA PRO A 487 -11.67 9.78 -27.77
C PRO A 487 -13.10 10.30 -27.55
N THR A 488 -13.91 9.50 -26.84
CA THR A 488 -15.28 9.83 -26.43
C THR A 488 -15.40 11.16 -25.67
N PHE A 489 -14.38 11.53 -24.91
CA PHE A 489 -14.34 12.70 -24.04
C PHE A 489 -13.26 13.71 -24.44
N ALA A 490 -12.76 13.63 -25.68
CA ALA A 490 -11.69 14.49 -26.15
C ALA A 490 -12.10 15.96 -26.30
N VAL A 491 -13.39 16.20 -26.55
CA VAL A 491 -13.97 17.55 -26.64
C VAL A 491 -14.64 17.90 -25.30
N PRO A 492 -14.20 18.96 -24.61
CA PRO A 492 -14.81 19.36 -23.34
C PRO A 492 -16.30 19.70 -23.49
N GLY A 493 -17.14 19.16 -22.61
CA GLY A 493 -18.57 19.44 -22.58
C GLY A 493 -19.40 18.69 -23.62
N GLU A 494 -18.80 17.78 -24.38
CA GLU A 494 -19.47 17.02 -25.43
C GLU A 494 -19.13 15.53 -25.34
N LEU A 495 -20.04 14.70 -25.83
CA LEU A 495 -19.82 13.27 -26.04
C LEU A 495 -19.51 13.09 -27.53
N THR A 496 -18.33 12.58 -27.87
CA THR A 496 -17.89 12.48 -29.28
C THR A 496 -17.78 11.02 -29.74
N PRO A 497 -18.75 10.49 -30.50
CA PRO A 497 -20.05 11.07 -30.84
C PRO A 497 -21.12 10.87 -29.75
N PRO A 498 -22.21 11.65 -29.76
CA PRO A 498 -23.43 11.28 -29.07
C PRO A 498 -24.02 10.03 -29.74
N ILE A 499 -24.74 9.23 -28.97
CA ILE A 499 -25.19 7.90 -29.40
C ILE A 499 -26.70 7.86 -29.55
N LEU A 500 -27.16 7.26 -30.64
CA LEU A 500 -28.55 6.86 -30.86
C LEU A 500 -28.60 5.33 -30.96
N ILE A 501 -29.42 4.71 -30.12
CA ILE A 501 -29.75 3.29 -30.18
C ILE A 501 -31.13 3.18 -30.81
N ARG A 502 -31.24 2.46 -31.92
CA ARG A 502 -32.49 2.30 -32.67
C ARG A 502 -32.86 0.84 -32.78
N PHE A 503 -34.07 0.47 -32.37
CA PHE A 503 -34.59 -0.88 -32.52
C PHE A 503 -35.11 -1.11 -33.95
N LEU A 504 -34.47 -2.03 -34.65
CA LEU A 504 -34.86 -2.47 -36.00
C LEU A 504 -36.07 -3.40 -35.93
N THR A 505 -36.13 -4.22 -34.87
CA THR A 505 -37.23 -5.12 -34.50
C THR A 505 -37.33 -5.19 -32.98
N ASP A 506 -38.22 -6.03 -32.44
CA ASP A 506 -38.29 -6.34 -31.00
C ASP A 506 -37.05 -7.05 -30.44
N THR A 507 -36.19 -7.59 -31.32
CA THR A 507 -35.07 -8.46 -30.96
C THR A 507 -33.73 -8.02 -31.55
N TYR A 508 -33.70 -6.96 -32.35
CA TYR A 508 -32.47 -6.42 -32.94
C TYR A 508 -32.44 -4.89 -32.86
N TYR A 509 -31.28 -4.35 -32.52
CA TYR A 509 -31.02 -2.92 -32.50
C TYR A 509 -29.70 -2.59 -33.19
N GLU A 510 -29.49 -1.33 -33.48
CA GLU A 510 -28.22 -0.78 -33.95
C GLU A 510 -27.83 0.44 -33.12
N VAL A 511 -26.55 0.77 -33.14
CA VAL A 511 -25.98 1.92 -32.45
C VAL A 511 -25.37 2.86 -33.49
N LEU A 512 -25.84 4.10 -33.50
CA LEU A 512 -25.55 5.11 -34.50
C LEU A 512 -24.86 6.31 -33.84
N ASP A 513 -23.99 6.95 -34.60
CA ASP A 513 -23.47 8.29 -34.33
C ASP A 513 -24.61 9.30 -34.58
N ASN A 514 -24.98 10.01 -33.52
CA ASN A 514 -26.07 10.97 -33.51
C ASN A 514 -25.58 12.42 -33.60
N SER A 515 -24.35 12.67 -34.09
CA SER A 515 -23.81 14.02 -34.24
C SER A 515 -24.65 14.90 -35.17
N ASP A 516 -25.34 14.29 -36.14
CA ASP A 516 -26.41 14.91 -36.93
C ASP A 516 -27.72 14.13 -36.73
N PRO A 517 -28.61 14.56 -35.82
CA PRO A 517 -29.87 13.86 -35.55
C PRO A 517 -30.81 13.77 -36.75
N GLY A 518 -30.63 14.62 -37.78
CA GLY A 518 -31.40 14.55 -39.02
C GLY A 518 -30.92 13.43 -39.96
N ASN A 519 -29.69 12.97 -39.79
CA ASN A 519 -29.09 11.90 -40.57
C ASN A 519 -28.09 11.09 -39.72
N PRO A 520 -28.57 10.29 -38.74
CA PRO A 520 -27.69 9.45 -37.93
C PRO A 520 -26.95 8.43 -38.80
N VAL A 521 -25.65 8.26 -38.58
CA VAL A 521 -24.80 7.35 -39.37
C VAL A 521 -24.30 6.18 -38.52
N PRO A 522 -23.89 5.05 -39.12
CA PRO A 522 -23.27 3.96 -38.37
C PRO A 522 -22.06 4.44 -37.57
N LEU A 523 -21.92 3.90 -36.36
CA LEU A 523 -20.78 4.17 -35.49
C LEU A 523 -19.45 3.65 -36.08
N ASP A 524 -18.31 4.21 -35.67
CA ASP A 524 -16.96 3.68 -35.97
C ASP A 524 -16.24 3.29 -34.65
N PRO A 525 -15.91 1.99 -34.41
CA PRO A 525 -16.33 0.84 -35.22
C PRO A 525 -17.85 0.61 -35.09
N PRO A 526 -18.49 -0.02 -36.09
CA PRO A 526 -19.94 -0.21 -36.12
C PRO A 526 -20.42 -1.22 -35.09
N LEU A 527 -21.59 -0.92 -34.53
CA LEU A 527 -22.35 -1.81 -33.65
C LEU A 527 -23.76 -1.98 -34.23
N ASN A 528 -23.80 -2.52 -35.44
CA ASN A 528 -25.03 -2.75 -36.17
C ASN A 528 -25.61 -4.13 -35.85
N ASN A 529 -26.94 -4.22 -35.98
CA ASN A 529 -27.69 -5.47 -35.91
C ASN A 529 -27.35 -6.33 -34.67
N GLN A 530 -27.23 -5.67 -33.53
CA GLN A 530 -26.98 -6.28 -32.23
C GLN A 530 -28.24 -6.97 -31.74
N ARG A 531 -28.08 -8.18 -31.20
CA ARG A 531 -29.20 -8.98 -30.72
C ARG A 531 -29.65 -8.52 -29.33
N TYR A 532 -30.93 -8.23 -29.19
CA TYR A 532 -31.59 -7.99 -27.93
C TYR A 532 -32.23 -9.28 -27.39
N ILE A 533 -31.97 -9.59 -26.12
CA ILE A 533 -32.55 -10.74 -25.44
C ILE A 533 -33.59 -10.22 -24.44
N ALA A 534 -34.87 -10.48 -24.72
CA ALA A 534 -35.95 -10.08 -23.83
C ALA A 534 -35.88 -10.79 -22.47
N GLY A 535 -36.20 -10.05 -21.40
CA GLY A 535 -36.23 -10.57 -20.03
C GLY A 535 -34.88 -10.63 -19.31
N VAL A 536 -33.79 -10.21 -19.97
CA VAL A 536 -32.48 -9.97 -19.34
C VAL A 536 -32.02 -8.53 -19.59
N THR A 537 -31.06 -8.07 -18.79
CA THR A 537 -30.42 -6.77 -18.98
C THR A 537 -29.41 -6.88 -20.13
N ASN A 538 -29.57 -6.06 -21.17
CA ASN A 538 -28.69 -6.06 -22.34
C ASN A 538 -27.74 -4.86 -22.24
N THR A 539 -26.44 -5.10 -22.06
CA THR A 539 -25.41 -4.06 -22.03
C THR A 539 -25.04 -3.63 -23.44
N ILE A 540 -24.96 -2.33 -23.70
CA ILE A 540 -24.72 -1.77 -25.03
C ILE A 540 -23.22 -1.76 -25.38
N PHE A 541 -22.38 -1.34 -24.44
CA PHE A 541 -20.94 -1.25 -24.60
C PHE A 541 -20.22 -2.18 -23.63
N THR A 542 -19.03 -2.60 -24.01
CA THR A 542 -18.16 -3.42 -23.18
C THR A 542 -17.62 -2.65 -21.98
N ALA A 543 -17.42 -3.37 -20.88
CA ALA A 543 -16.67 -2.87 -19.72
C ALA A 543 -15.17 -3.18 -19.82
N ASP A 544 -14.75 -4.01 -20.79
CA ASP A 544 -13.36 -4.39 -21.02
C ASP A 544 -12.66 -3.35 -21.92
N GLU A 545 -11.67 -2.65 -21.37
CA GLU A 545 -10.86 -1.65 -22.09
C GLU A 545 -10.07 -2.25 -23.27
N GLY A 546 -9.70 -3.54 -23.17
CA GLY A 546 -8.91 -4.23 -24.18
C GLY A 546 -9.72 -4.79 -25.35
N GLN A 547 -11.06 -4.81 -25.27
CA GLN A 547 -11.90 -5.32 -26.34
C GLN A 547 -11.84 -4.40 -27.57
N THR A 548 -11.71 -5.02 -28.75
CA THR A 548 -11.63 -4.33 -30.03
C THR A 548 -12.69 -4.83 -31.00
N ALA A 549 -12.96 -4.06 -32.05
CA ALA A 549 -13.81 -4.47 -33.16
C ALA A 549 -13.10 -4.31 -34.49
N VAL A 550 -13.50 -5.15 -35.44
CA VAL A 550 -13.04 -5.22 -36.82
C VAL A 550 -14.26 -5.46 -37.71
N SER A 551 -14.41 -4.64 -38.74
CA SER A 551 -15.47 -4.81 -39.74
C SER A 551 -14.92 -5.36 -41.05
N ALA A 552 -15.83 -5.96 -41.82
CA ALA A 552 -15.53 -6.47 -43.15
C ALA A 552 -15.40 -5.32 -44.17
N GLU A 553 -14.18 -4.86 -44.40
CA GLU A 553 -13.84 -3.75 -45.33
C GLU A 553 -13.14 -4.23 -46.62
N GLY A 554 -13.31 -5.49 -46.99
CA GLY A 554 -12.70 -6.08 -48.16
C GLY A 554 -13.34 -5.62 -49.47
N VAL A 555 -12.64 -5.84 -50.59
CA VAL A 555 -13.04 -5.34 -51.93
C VAL A 555 -14.33 -5.96 -52.47
N SER A 556 -14.79 -7.08 -51.90
CA SER A 556 -16.04 -7.73 -52.31
C SER A 556 -17.22 -7.36 -51.41
N VAL A 557 -16.99 -6.73 -50.25
CA VAL A 557 -18.07 -6.29 -49.35
C VAL A 557 -18.72 -5.03 -49.93
N ALA A 558 -20.03 -4.91 -49.77
CA ALA A 558 -20.80 -3.76 -50.25
C ALA A 558 -20.65 -3.48 -51.75
N GLN A 559 -20.71 -4.56 -52.55
CA GLN A 559 -20.75 -4.47 -54.01
C GLN A 559 -22.02 -5.13 -54.50
N VAL A 560 -22.74 -4.47 -55.40
CA VAL A 560 -23.87 -5.09 -56.12
C VAL A 560 -23.34 -5.85 -57.34
N PRO A 561 -23.46 -7.19 -57.39
CA PRO A 561 -23.02 -7.96 -58.55
C PRO A 561 -23.84 -7.63 -59.80
N ALA A 562 -23.24 -7.82 -60.97
CA ALA A 562 -23.90 -7.54 -62.24
C ALA A 562 -25.20 -8.37 -62.40
N PRO A 563 -26.31 -7.77 -62.88
CA PRO A 563 -27.57 -8.47 -63.06
C PRO A 563 -27.45 -9.64 -64.04
N VAL A 564 -28.14 -10.72 -63.73
CA VAL A 564 -28.28 -11.91 -64.59
C VAL A 564 -29.75 -12.23 -64.85
N ALA A 565 -30.04 -13.07 -65.84
CA ALA A 565 -31.40 -13.45 -66.19
C ALA A 565 -32.15 -14.09 -65.00
N SER A 566 -33.39 -13.65 -64.75
CA SER A 566 -34.30 -14.19 -63.74
C SER A 566 -35.26 -15.25 -64.31
N PRO A 567 -35.55 -16.34 -63.57
CA PRO A 567 -34.88 -16.76 -62.33
C PRO A 567 -33.54 -17.45 -62.65
N GLY A 568 -32.50 -17.14 -61.89
CA GLY A 568 -31.16 -17.70 -62.09
C GLY A 568 -30.39 -17.87 -60.78
N PRO A 569 -29.30 -18.66 -60.74
CA PRO A 569 -28.43 -18.67 -59.57
C PRO A 569 -27.72 -17.31 -59.47
N TYR A 570 -28.01 -16.58 -58.41
CA TYR A 570 -27.39 -15.29 -58.15
C TYR A 570 -26.16 -15.49 -57.25
N ALA A 571 -25.04 -14.89 -57.64
CA ALA A 571 -23.81 -14.88 -56.86
C ALA A 571 -23.73 -13.56 -56.10
N ASN A 572 -23.38 -13.60 -54.80
CA ASN A 572 -23.29 -12.40 -53.97
C ASN A 572 -21.98 -11.60 -54.16
N GLY A 573 -21.04 -12.15 -54.95
CA GLY A 573 -19.78 -11.48 -55.29
C GLY A 573 -18.62 -11.75 -54.31
N TYR A 574 -18.85 -12.49 -53.22
CA TYR A 574 -17.78 -12.83 -52.27
C TYR A 574 -16.84 -13.87 -52.87
N GLY A 575 -15.54 -13.56 -52.92
CA GLY A 575 -14.51 -14.55 -53.22
C GLY A 575 -14.31 -15.55 -52.05
N ALA A 576 -13.38 -16.49 -52.21
CA ALA A 576 -12.93 -17.31 -51.08
C ALA A 576 -11.89 -16.55 -50.23
N GLN A 577 -11.90 -16.75 -48.92
CA GLN A 577 -10.94 -16.14 -47.99
C GLN A 577 -10.65 -17.08 -46.81
N THR A 578 -9.42 -17.09 -46.33
CA THR A 578 -9.03 -17.80 -45.10
C THR A 578 -8.79 -16.79 -43.98
N VAL A 579 -9.51 -16.92 -42.88
CA VAL A 579 -9.35 -16.09 -41.67
C VAL A 579 -8.64 -16.88 -40.58
N THR A 580 -7.64 -16.26 -39.94
CA THR A 580 -6.88 -16.83 -38.82
C THR A 580 -7.02 -15.96 -37.59
N ILE A 581 -7.40 -16.59 -36.47
CA ILE A 581 -7.52 -15.95 -35.16
C ILE A 581 -6.33 -16.36 -34.29
N LYS A 582 -5.74 -15.38 -33.60
CA LYS A 582 -4.65 -15.58 -32.62
C LYS A 582 -5.05 -15.00 -31.28
N ASN A 583 -4.71 -15.70 -30.20
CA ASN A 583 -4.98 -15.26 -28.83
C ASN A 583 -3.66 -15.07 -28.11
N ARG A 584 -3.45 -13.90 -27.53
CA ARG A 584 -2.34 -13.61 -26.63
C ARG A 584 -2.82 -13.74 -25.20
N ASP A 585 -2.18 -14.63 -24.45
CA ASP A 585 -2.34 -14.68 -23.01
C ASP A 585 -1.73 -13.42 -22.39
N LEU A 586 -2.51 -12.66 -21.62
CA LEU A 586 -2.13 -11.34 -21.11
C LEU A 586 -1.14 -11.42 -19.95
N GLU A 587 -1.15 -12.52 -19.19
CA GLU A 587 -0.30 -12.73 -18.03
C GLU A 587 1.08 -13.29 -18.44
N THR A 588 1.10 -14.25 -19.37
CA THR A 588 2.32 -14.95 -19.81
C THR A 588 2.90 -14.42 -21.12
N GLY A 589 2.12 -13.65 -21.89
CA GLY A 589 2.50 -13.11 -23.19
C GLY A 589 2.54 -14.15 -24.33
N ILE A 590 2.19 -15.41 -24.08
CA ILE A 590 2.22 -16.49 -25.07
C ILE A 590 1.11 -16.29 -26.11
N VAL A 591 1.46 -16.41 -27.39
CA VAL A 591 0.50 -16.31 -28.50
C VAL A 591 0.15 -17.71 -29.02
N THR A 592 -1.13 -18.05 -29.00
CA THR A 592 -1.69 -19.28 -29.58
C THR A 592 -2.46 -18.96 -30.86
N THR A 593 -2.45 -19.87 -31.82
CA THR A 593 -3.20 -19.72 -33.09
C THR A 593 -4.34 -20.73 -33.11
N GLN A 594 -5.57 -20.25 -33.33
CA GLN A 594 -6.73 -21.11 -33.47
C GLN A 594 -6.77 -21.75 -34.86
N SER A 595 -7.64 -22.76 -35.05
CA SER A 595 -7.82 -23.38 -36.36
C SER A 595 -8.32 -22.33 -37.38
N PRO A 596 -7.76 -22.25 -38.59
CA PRO A 596 -8.23 -21.31 -39.61
C PRO A 596 -9.69 -21.53 -40.00
N ILE A 597 -10.37 -20.46 -40.39
CA ILE A 597 -11.72 -20.47 -40.96
C ILE A 597 -11.58 -20.33 -42.47
N ASN A 598 -12.08 -21.30 -43.23
CA ASN A 598 -12.11 -21.23 -44.69
C ASN A 598 -13.49 -20.74 -45.13
N ILE A 599 -13.56 -19.50 -45.59
CA ILE A 599 -14.77 -18.90 -46.17
C ILE A 599 -14.83 -19.28 -47.65
N ALA A 600 -15.91 -19.96 -48.06
CA ALA A 600 -16.14 -20.32 -49.45
C ALA A 600 -16.55 -19.11 -50.29
N ALA A 601 -16.32 -19.17 -51.60
CA ALA A 601 -16.85 -18.15 -52.51
C ALA A 601 -18.38 -18.17 -52.51
N ASN A 602 -18.99 -17.00 -52.45
CA ASN A 602 -20.42 -16.77 -52.27
C ASN A 602 -21.03 -17.34 -50.98
N ALA A 603 -20.22 -17.52 -49.92
CA ALA A 603 -20.77 -17.75 -48.59
C ALA A 603 -21.58 -16.51 -48.15
N SER A 604 -22.69 -16.73 -47.44
CA SER A 604 -23.46 -15.61 -46.89
C SER A 604 -22.77 -15.00 -45.66
N ALA A 605 -23.13 -13.77 -45.31
CA ALA A 605 -22.61 -13.14 -44.09
C ALA A 605 -23.03 -13.91 -42.83
N GLU A 606 -24.23 -14.52 -42.84
CA GLU A 606 -24.71 -15.44 -41.80
C GLU A 606 -23.73 -16.60 -41.56
N GLU A 607 -23.30 -17.28 -42.63
CA GLU A 607 -22.36 -18.41 -42.55
C GLU A 607 -20.99 -17.96 -42.02
N ILE A 608 -20.52 -16.79 -42.45
CA ILE A 608 -19.24 -16.22 -42.01
C ILE A 608 -19.29 -15.86 -40.53
N ALA A 609 -20.32 -15.13 -40.08
CA ALA A 609 -20.50 -14.78 -38.67
C ALA A 609 -20.68 -16.03 -37.79
N SER A 610 -21.44 -17.04 -38.23
CA SER A 610 -21.57 -18.31 -37.52
C SER A 610 -20.23 -19.04 -37.38
N ALA A 611 -19.37 -18.99 -38.41
CA ALA A 611 -18.05 -19.60 -38.35
C ALA A 611 -17.11 -18.84 -37.40
N LEU A 612 -17.19 -17.51 -37.36
CA LEU A 612 -16.43 -16.65 -36.45
C LEU A 612 -16.86 -16.83 -34.99
N ASN A 613 -18.17 -16.85 -34.72
CA ASN A 613 -18.76 -17.10 -33.40
C ASN A 613 -18.40 -18.48 -32.81
N SER A 614 -17.89 -19.41 -33.63
CA SER A 614 -17.37 -20.70 -33.15
C SER A 614 -15.96 -20.62 -32.58
N ARG A 615 -15.31 -19.44 -32.62
CA ARG A 615 -13.96 -19.19 -32.12
C ARG A 615 -13.99 -18.58 -30.74
N ASN A 616 -12.98 -18.91 -29.93
CA ASN A 616 -12.88 -18.39 -28.58
C ASN A 616 -12.46 -16.91 -28.64
N GLY A 617 -13.17 -16.05 -27.91
CA GLY A 617 -12.93 -14.62 -27.82
C GLY A 617 -13.31 -13.84 -29.08
N VAL A 618 -14.24 -14.38 -29.88
CA VAL A 618 -14.76 -13.74 -31.09
C VAL A 618 -16.27 -13.75 -31.03
N SER A 619 -16.88 -12.58 -31.13
CA SER A 619 -18.31 -12.39 -31.31
C SER A 619 -18.54 -11.66 -32.64
N ALA A 620 -19.39 -12.17 -33.51
CA ALA A 620 -19.65 -11.61 -34.82
C ALA A 620 -21.16 -11.44 -35.05
N SER A 621 -21.55 -10.25 -35.52
CA SER A 621 -22.88 -9.98 -36.05
C SER A 621 -22.81 -9.90 -37.58
N ALA A 622 -23.92 -10.23 -38.23
CA ALA A 622 -24.05 -10.11 -39.67
C ALA A 622 -25.42 -9.56 -40.03
N TYR A 623 -25.47 -8.79 -41.11
CA TYR A 623 -26.71 -8.29 -41.69
C TYR A 623 -26.49 -8.04 -43.18
N THR A 624 -27.55 -8.08 -43.96
CA THR A 624 -27.50 -7.70 -45.38
C THR A 624 -28.48 -6.56 -45.59
N GLU A 625 -28.05 -5.50 -46.25
CA GLU A 625 -28.87 -4.32 -46.53
C GLU A 625 -28.80 -3.96 -48.00
N VAL A 626 -29.96 -3.69 -48.58
CA VAL A 626 -30.13 -3.32 -49.98
C VAL A 626 -31.05 -2.11 -50.05
N GLU A 627 -30.60 -1.07 -50.75
CA GLU A 627 -31.41 0.10 -51.09
C GLU A 627 -31.90 -0.04 -52.52
N ILE A 628 -33.22 0.03 -52.71
CA ILE A 628 -33.88 -0.05 -54.01
C ILE A 628 -34.51 1.32 -54.28
N SER A 629 -34.15 1.94 -55.39
CA SER A 629 -34.59 3.29 -55.75
C SER A 629 -34.90 3.37 -57.25
N ASN A 630 -35.28 4.56 -57.72
CA ASN A 630 -35.55 4.86 -59.13
C ASN A 630 -36.46 3.81 -59.80
N PHE A 631 -37.64 3.62 -59.21
CA PHE A 631 -38.64 2.69 -59.74
C PHE A 631 -39.21 3.24 -61.05
N VAL A 632 -38.89 2.58 -62.17
CA VAL A 632 -39.33 2.96 -63.52
C VAL A 632 -40.36 1.96 -64.04
N ASP A 633 -41.54 2.46 -64.36
CA ASP A 633 -42.63 1.78 -65.09
C ASP A 633 -42.93 2.58 -66.36
N ASP A 634 -42.83 1.96 -67.53
CA ASP A 634 -43.09 2.63 -68.80
C ASP A 634 -44.56 2.58 -69.25
N GLY A 635 -45.42 1.88 -68.48
CA GLY A 635 -46.84 1.70 -68.73
C GLY A 635 -47.18 0.74 -69.88
N GLY A 636 -46.18 0.04 -70.44
CA GLY A 636 -46.29 -0.98 -71.47
C GLY A 636 -46.24 -2.41 -70.91
N GLY A 637 -46.58 -3.40 -71.73
CA GLY A 637 -46.23 -4.79 -71.42
C GLY A 637 -46.89 -5.43 -70.17
N THR A 638 -46.08 -6.18 -69.41
CA THR A 638 -46.47 -6.91 -68.19
C THR A 638 -46.18 -6.01 -67.01
N ALA A 639 -47.13 -5.81 -66.10
CA ALA A 639 -46.96 -4.90 -64.96
C ALA A 639 -45.67 -5.21 -64.16
N PRO A 640 -44.88 -4.18 -63.80
CA PRO A 640 -43.66 -4.38 -63.05
C PRO A 640 -43.95 -4.89 -61.64
N GLY A 641 -43.03 -5.69 -61.11
CA GLY A 641 -43.10 -6.27 -59.78
C GLY A 641 -41.72 -6.59 -59.23
N LEU A 642 -41.64 -6.81 -57.93
CA LEU A 642 -40.39 -7.21 -57.27
C LEU A 642 -40.52 -8.63 -56.73
N THR A 643 -39.48 -9.42 -56.92
CA THR A 643 -39.29 -10.67 -56.18
C THR A 643 -38.11 -10.49 -55.24
N ILE A 644 -38.35 -10.69 -53.94
CA ILE A 644 -37.32 -10.61 -52.90
C ILE A 644 -37.15 -12.00 -52.32
N ASN A 645 -35.93 -12.56 -52.33
CA ASN A 645 -35.66 -13.89 -51.77
C ASN A 645 -36.59 -15.00 -52.29
N GLY A 646 -36.96 -14.91 -53.57
CA GLY A 646 -37.86 -15.85 -54.25
C GLY A 646 -39.36 -15.62 -53.99
N GLU A 647 -39.72 -14.64 -53.17
CA GLU A 647 -41.11 -14.26 -52.88
C GLU A 647 -41.56 -13.14 -53.81
N THR A 648 -42.51 -13.42 -54.69
CA THR A 648 -43.05 -12.42 -55.63
C THR A 648 -44.03 -11.49 -54.92
N LEU A 649 -43.69 -10.20 -54.90
CA LEU A 649 -44.46 -9.12 -54.30
C LEU A 649 -45.24 -8.42 -55.41
N THR A 650 -46.56 -8.60 -55.42
CA THR A 650 -47.44 -7.97 -56.41
C THR A 650 -48.09 -6.75 -55.81
N ALA A 651 -47.85 -5.57 -56.40
CA ALA A 651 -48.54 -4.35 -56.01
C ALA A 651 -50.08 -4.50 -56.12
N PRO A 652 -50.88 -3.86 -55.24
CA PRO A 652 -52.34 -3.93 -55.31
C PRO A 652 -52.87 -3.47 -56.67
N VAL A 653 -54.04 -3.98 -57.09
CA VAL A 653 -54.64 -3.63 -58.38
C VAL A 653 -54.98 -2.12 -58.40
N GLY A 654 -54.18 -1.33 -59.11
CA GLY A 654 -54.27 0.14 -59.16
C GLY A 654 -53.27 0.89 -58.26
N GLY A 655 -52.34 0.19 -57.59
CA GLY A 655 -51.19 0.78 -56.88
C GLY A 655 -50.09 1.24 -57.85
N SER A 656 -49.18 2.09 -57.37
CA SER A 656 -48.04 2.59 -58.13
C SER A 656 -46.81 1.70 -57.92
N PHE A 657 -45.88 1.64 -58.88
CA PHE A 657 -44.59 0.99 -58.67
C PHE A 657 -43.69 1.93 -57.86
N THR A 658 -44.00 2.08 -56.56
CA THR A 658 -43.31 3.03 -55.67
C THR A 658 -42.79 2.35 -54.40
N PRO A 659 -41.69 2.85 -53.79
CA PRO A 659 -41.11 2.31 -52.57
C PRO A 659 -42.10 2.00 -51.45
N ASP A 660 -43.02 2.95 -51.14
CA ASP A 660 -43.98 2.85 -50.04
C ASP A 660 -44.93 1.65 -50.18
N ASP A 661 -45.33 1.31 -51.40
CA ASP A 661 -46.27 0.21 -51.67
C ASP A 661 -45.65 -1.16 -51.37
N TYR A 662 -44.32 -1.27 -51.38
CA TYR A 662 -43.60 -2.53 -51.13
C TYR A 662 -43.21 -2.75 -49.66
N VAL A 663 -43.20 -1.71 -48.82
CA VAL A 663 -42.89 -1.83 -47.39
C VAL A 663 -43.89 -2.76 -46.69
N GLU A 664 -45.19 -2.51 -46.87
CA GLU A 664 -46.25 -3.32 -46.25
C GLU A 664 -46.24 -4.75 -46.80
N LEU A 665 -45.97 -4.92 -48.12
CA LEU A 665 -45.91 -6.24 -48.75
C LEU A 665 -44.75 -7.09 -48.22
N ILE A 666 -43.58 -6.49 -47.99
CA ILE A 666 -42.42 -7.19 -47.41
C ILE A 666 -42.68 -7.51 -45.95
N ASN A 667 -43.06 -6.50 -45.16
CA ASN A 667 -43.21 -6.64 -43.71
C ASN A 667 -44.43 -7.48 -43.31
N SER A 668 -45.38 -7.77 -44.20
CA SER A 668 -46.51 -8.67 -43.93
C SER A 668 -46.33 -10.09 -44.48
N ASN A 669 -45.27 -10.35 -45.28
CA ASN A 669 -45.00 -11.66 -45.86
C ASN A 669 -44.34 -12.59 -44.83
N SER A 670 -45.02 -13.68 -44.45
CA SER A 670 -44.53 -14.63 -43.44
C SER A 670 -43.21 -15.30 -43.82
N ASN A 671 -42.97 -15.61 -45.11
CA ASN A 671 -41.74 -16.27 -45.54
C ASN A 671 -40.54 -15.32 -45.45
N LEU A 672 -40.74 -14.03 -45.75
CA LEU A 672 -39.71 -13.01 -45.59
C LEU A 672 -39.44 -12.70 -44.11
N GLN A 673 -40.48 -12.63 -43.27
CA GLN A 673 -40.34 -12.52 -41.83
C GLN A 673 -39.58 -13.70 -41.21
N ASP A 674 -39.92 -14.94 -41.59
CA ASP A 674 -39.22 -16.16 -41.15
C ASP A 674 -37.75 -16.19 -41.60
N ALA A 675 -37.43 -15.52 -42.72
CA ALA A 675 -36.06 -15.31 -43.18
C ALA A 675 -35.34 -14.15 -42.46
N GLY A 676 -36.04 -13.41 -41.59
CA GLY A 676 -35.53 -12.24 -40.89
C GLY A 676 -35.38 -11.01 -41.78
N VAL A 677 -36.17 -10.90 -42.84
CA VAL A 677 -36.17 -9.78 -43.78
C VAL A 677 -37.21 -8.75 -43.37
N VAL A 678 -36.78 -7.50 -43.25
CA VAL A 678 -37.59 -6.33 -42.92
C VAL A 678 -37.35 -5.21 -43.93
N ALA A 679 -38.30 -4.31 -44.10
CA ALA A 679 -38.15 -3.17 -45.02
C ALA A 679 -38.74 -1.86 -44.47
N TRP A 680 -38.22 -0.73 -44.95
CA TRP A 680 -38.74 0.61 -44.68
C TRP A 680 -38.52 1.52 -45.90
N SER A 681 -39.22 2.65 -45.96
CA SER A 681 -39.06 3.63 -47.04
C SER A 681 -39.05 5.06 -46.54
N ASP A 682 -38.29 5.91 -47.21
CA ASP A 682 -38.28 7.37 -47.05
C ASP A 682 -39.13 8.11 -48.12
N GLY A 683 -39.91 7.35 -48.91
CA GLY A 683 -40.72 7.83 -50.04
C GLY A 683 -40.00 7.88 -51.39
N GLY A 684 -38.66 7.82 -51.42
CA GLY A 684 -37.86 7.77 -52.65
C GLY A 684 -37.07 6.46 -52.83
N THR A 685 -36.70 5.84 -51.71
CA THR A 685 -35.91 4.62 -51.61
C THR A 685 -36.61 3.63 -50.70
N LEU A 686 -36.59 2.36 -51.10
CA LEU A 686 -37.01 1.21 -50.31
C LEU A 686 -35.75 0.52 -49.77
N THR A 687 -35.55 0.54 -48.46
CA THR A 687 -34.45 -0.20 -47.83
C THR A 687 -34.96 -1.54 -47.35
N VAL A 688 -34.30 -2.62 -47.75
CA VAL A 688 -34.60 -3.99 -47.35
C VAL A 688 -33.40 -4.55 -46.60
N ARG A 689 -33.62 -5.09 -45.41
CA ARG A 689 -32.56 -5.63 -44.55
C ARG A 689 -32.86 -7.05 -44.08
N ALA A 690 -31.90 -7.95 -44.20
CA ALA A 690 -31.91 -9.30 -43.65
C ALA A 690 -31.07 -9.32 -42.37
N LEU A 691 -31.75 -9.49 -41.22
CA LEU A 691 -31.16 -9.41 -39.88
C LEU A 691 -30.28 -10.63 -39.52
N THR A 692 -30.30 -11.67 -40.34
CA THR A 692 -29.45 -12.86 -40.15
C THR A 692 -28.12 -12.74 -40.91
N GLY A 693 -28.02 -11.82 -41.87
CA GLY A 693 -26.92 -11.78 -42.84
C GLY A 693 -27.10 -12.74 -44.02
N LYS A 694 -28.31 -13.25 -44.23
CA LYS A 694 -28.67 -13.94 -45.47
C LYS A 694 -28.65 -12.96 -46.63
N ASP A 695 -28.12 -13.42 -47.76
CA ASP A 695 -28.11 -12.63 -48.98
C ASP A 695 -29.52 -12.18 -49.36
N ILE A 696 -29.62 -10.96 -49.88
CA ILE A 696 -30.87 -10.42 -50.41
C ILE A 696 -30.79 -10.54 -51.92
N THR A 697 -31.63 -11.42 -52.47
CA THR A 697 -31.87 -11.52 -53.90
C THR A 697 -33.01 -10.59 -54.28
N VAL A 698 -32.78 -9.78 -55.31
CA VAL A 698 -33.77 -8.88 -55.88
C VAL A 698 -33.92 -9.19 -57.35
N GLU A 699 -35.15 -9.47 -57.77
CA GLU A 699 -35.50 -9.69 -59.16
C GLU A 699 -36.61 -8.73 -59.57
N VAL A 700 -36.51 -8.14 -60.76
CA VAL A 700 -37.56 -7.29 -61.32
C VAL A 700 -38.38 -8.15 -62.28
N THR A 701 -39.65 -8.34 -61.98
CA THR A 701 -40.62 -8.89 -62.93
C THR A 701 -41.20 -7.75 -63.75
N GLY A 702 -41.46 -7.96 -65.04
CA GLY A 702 -41.90 -6.89 -65.94
C GLY A 702 -41.33 -7.10 -67.33
N ASP A 703 -41.49 -6.13 -68.22
CA ASP A 703 -40.78 -6.14 -69.49
C ASP A 703 -39.37 -5.53 -69.37
N ALA A 704 -38.56 -5.60 -70.43
CA ALA A 704 -37.16 -5.18 -70.37
C ALA A 704 -36.95 -3.66 -70.22
N THR A 705 -38.03 -2.88 -70.23
CA THR A 705 -38.04 -1.41 -70.08
C THR A 705 -38.40 -0.97 -68.66
N ASP A 706 -38.99 -1.86 -67.86
CA ASP A 706 -39.15 -1.69 -66.41
C ASP A 706 -37.81 -1.86 -65.69
N SER A 707 -37.56 -1.06 -64.65
CA SER A 707 -36.32 -1.19 -63.88
C SER A 707 -36.38 -0.61 -62.47
N VAL A 708 -35.45 -1.05 -61.63
CA VAL A 708 -35.10 -0.40 -60.35
C VAL A 708 -33.59 -0.27 -60.25
N ASP A 709 -33.12 0.73 -59.52
CA ASP A 709 -31.71 0.89 -59.18
C ASP A 709 -31.43 0.30 -57.81
N ILE A 710 -30.43 -0.59 -57.73
CA ILE A 710 -30.02 -1.24 -56.49
C ILE A 710 -28.67 -0.69 -56.03
N ALA A 711 -28.59 -0.29 -54.77
CA ALA A 711 -27.38 0.11 -54.10
C ALA A 711 -27.24 -0.60 -52.74
N THR A 712 -26.06 -0.46 -52.14
CA THR A 712 -25.82 -0.77 -50.73
C THR A 712 -25.35 0.50 -50.04
N ALA A 713 -25.37 0.52 -48.70
CA ALA A 713 -25.00 1.70 -47.91
C ALA A 713 -23.61 2.30 -48.22
N ASN A 714 -22.69 1.55 -48.84
CA ASN A 714 -21.34 2.02 -49.22
C ASN A 714 -21.13 2.14 -50.74
N ASP A 715 -22.13 1.85 -51.57
CA ASP A 715 -21.98 1.92 -53.03
C ASP A 715 -22.17 3.37 -53.52
N THR A 716 -21.21 3.88 -54.28
CA THR A 716 -21.27 5.25 -54.82
C THR A 716 -22.06 5.34 -56.13
N VAL A 717 -22.39 4.20 -56.75
CA VAL A 717 -23.14 4.10 -58.00
C VAL A 717 -24.12 2.94 -57.90
N ALA A 718 -25.42 3.22 -58.06
CA ALA A 718 -26.44 2.18 -58.08
C ALA A 718 -26.37 1.34 -59.38
N THR A 719 -26.73 0.06 -59.28
CA THR A 719 -26.80 -0.89 -60.39
C THR A 719 -28.25 -1.04 -60.83
N THR A 720 -28.56 -0.68 -62.08
CA THR A 720 -29.90 -0.84 -62.65
C THR A 720 -30.21 -2.30 -62.95
N ILE A 721 -31.33 -2.80 -62.42
CA ILE A 721 -31.87 -4.12 -62.69
C ILE A 721 -33.11 -3.96 -63.56
N ALA A 722 -33.05 -4.45 -64.80
CA ALA A 722 -34.18 -4.41 -65.74
C ALA A 722 -35.11 -5.62 -65.56
N GLY A 723 -36.36 -5.49 -66.02
CA GLY A 723 -37.34 -6.57 -65.98
C GLY A 723 -36.85 -7.85 -66.65
N GLY A 724 -37.08 -8.99 -65.97
CA GLY A 724 -36.55 -10.30 -66.34
C GLY A 724 -35.10 -10.54 -65.90
N SER A 725 -34.53 -9.67 -65.07
CA SER A 725 -33.20 -9.83 -64.47
C SER A 725 -33.25 -9.78 -62.94
N GLY A 726 -32.19 -10.25 -62.29
CA GLY A 726 -32.01 -10.15 -60.85
C GLY A 726 -30.55 -10.19 -60.43
N THR A 727 -30.30 -9.89 -59.16
CA THR A 727 -28.98 -9.93 -58.53
C THR A 727 -29.10 -10.38 -57.07
N SER A 728 -27.98 -10.75 -56.44
CA SER A 728 -27.89 -11.07 -55.02
C SER A 728 -26.85 -10.20 -54.37
N VAL A 729 -27.21 -9.56 -53.26
CA VAL A 729 -26.31 -8.72 -52.48
C VAL A 729 -25.85 -9.47 -51.24
N GLY A 730 -24.54 -9.49 -51.00
CA GLY A 730 -23.93 -10.07 -49.81
C GLY A 730 -24.00 -9.15 -48.59
N GLY A 731 -23.93 -9.72 -47.38
CA GLY A 731 -24.05 -8.98 -46.12
C GLY A 731 -22.75 -8.52 -45.46
N PHE A 732 -22.86 -7.54 -44.58
CA PHE A 732 -21.78 -7.09 -43.72
C PHE A 732 -21.54 -8.06 -42.55
N VAL A 733 -20.29 -8.13 -42.10
CA VAL A 733 -19.90 -8.89 -40.90
C VAL A 733 -19.07 -7.97 -40.01
N ASP A 734 -19.57 -7.73 -38.81
CA ASP A 734 -18.89 -6.96 -37.78
C ASP A 734 -18.40 -7.92 -36.70
N VAL A 735 -17.15 -7.79 -36.27
CA VAL A 735 -16.47 -8.74 -35.39
C VAL A 735 -15.93 -8.01 -34.18
N GLN A 736 -16.43 -8.35 -32.99
CA GLN A 736 -15.85 -8.01 -31.71
C GLN A 736 -14.83 -9.08 -31.30
N LEU A 737 -13.68 -8.62 -30.82
CA LEU A 737 -12.55 -9.43 -30.41
C LEU A 737 -12.22 -9.08 -28.96
N ASP A 738 -12.22 -10.08 -28.08
CA ASP A 738 -11.82 -9.93 -26.68
C ASP A 738 -10.36 -9.48 -26.57
N ASP A 739 -9.94 -8.97 -25.41
CA ASP A 739 -8.57 -8.51 -25.20
C ASP A 739 -7.54 -9.62 -25.54
N GLY A 740 -6.47 -9.22 -26.22
CA GLY A 740 -5.43 -10.12 -26.70
C GLY A 740 -5.81 -10.96 -27.93
N VAL A 741 -7.04 -10.89 -28.44
CA VAL A 741 -7.47 -11.61 -29.65
C VAL A 741 -7.20 -10.77 -30.90
N ARG A 742 -6.69 -11.41 -31.96
CA ARG A 742 -6.41 -10.75 -33.24
C ARG A 742 -6.91 -11.57 -34.43
N LEU A 743 -7.50 -10.88 -35.39
CA LEU A 743 -7.97 -11.43 -36.66
C LEU A 743 -6.99 -11.06 -37.79
N THR A 744 -6.67 -12.03 -38.65
CA THR A 744 -5.87 -11.83 -39.87
C THR A 744 -6.49 -12.61 -41.02
N ALA A 745 -6.31 -12.15 -42.26
CA ALA A 745 -6.80 -12.83 -43.45
C ALA A 745 -5.70 -13.04 -44.49
N ASP A 746 -5.87 -14.02 -45.40
CA ASP A 746 -4.90 -14.36 -46.44
C ASP A 746 -4.94 -13.46 -47.67
N ASN A 747 -6.06 -12.76 -47.90
CA ASN A 747 -6.28 -11.83 -49.00
C ASN A 747 -7.20 -10.66 -48.56
N ASN A 748 -7.60 -9.76 -49.47
CA ASN A 748 -8.38 -8.55 -49.16
C ASN A 748 -9.87 -8.63 -49.57
N ASN A 749 -10.41 -9.84 -49.66
CA ASN A 749 -11.72 -10.08 -50.24
C ASN A 749 -12.90 -9.65 -49.33
N ILE A 750 -13.03 -10.23 -48.13
CA ILE A 750 -14.08 -9.86 -47.16
C ILE A 750 -13.49 -9.01 -46.03
N PHE A 751 -12.42 -9.50 -45.39
CA PHE A 751 -11.59 -8.71 -44.48
C PHE A 751 -10.30 -8.27 -45.17
N LEU A 752 -9.67 -7.19 -44.70
CA LEU A 752 -8.30 -6.86 -45.09
C LEU A 752 -7.32 -7.91 -44.55
N PRO A 753 -6.13 -8.12 -45.14
CA PRO A 753 -5.16 -9.12 -44.65
C PRO A 753 -4.73 -8.90 -43.20
N ALA A 754 -4.61 -7.64 -42.79
CA ALA A 754 -4.36 -7.21 -41.42
C ALA A 754 -5.31 -6.05 -41.09
N PRO A 755 -6.57 -6.35 -40.70
CA PRO A 755 -7.54 -5.32 -40.37
C PRO A 755 -7.07 -4.47 -39.19
N VAL A 756 -7.39 -3.19 -39.21
CA VAL A 756 -7.10 -2.29 -38.09
C VAL A 756 -8.19 -2.50 -37.04
N ALA A 757 -7.83 -3.16 -35.94
CA ALA A 757 -8.73 -3.31 -34.81
C ALA A 757 -8.88 -1.98 -34.08
N GLN A 758 -10.10 -1.51 -33.90
CA GLN A 758 -10.43 -0.28 -33.18
C GLN A 758 -11.01 -0.62 -31.80
N SER A 759 -10.78 0.21 -30.78
CA SER A 759 -11.33 -0.04 -29.45
C SER A 759 -12.86 0.04 -29.46
N SER A 760 -13.51 -0.98 -28.88
CA SER A 760 -14.95 -0.99 -28.63
C SER A 760 -15.31 -0.38 -27.27
N PHE A 761 -14.30 -0.12 -26.44
CA PHE A 761 -14.47 0.51 -25.13
C PHE A 761 -14.64 2.02 -25.27
N ARG A 762 -15.76 2.52 -24.74
CA ARG A 762 -16.14 3.94 -24.84
C ARG A 762 -15.91 4.72 -23.55
N GLY A 763 -15.55 4.04 -22.46
CA GLY A 763 -15.40 4.64 -21.12
C GLY A 763 -16.67 4.67 -20.27
N TYR A 764 -17.80 4.23 -20.83
CA TYR A 764 -19.07 4.14 -20.12
C TYR A 764 -19.90 2.96 -20.60
N GLN A 765 -20.87 2.56 -19.80
CA GLN A 765 -21.82 1.51 -20.11
C GLN A 765 -23.25 1.97 -19.84
N ALA A 766 -24.17 1.57 -20.71
CA ALA A 766 -25.60 1.64 -20.47
C ALA A 766 -26.23 0.28 -20.79
N SER A 767 -27.40 0.04 -20.23
CA SER A 767 -28.13 -1.20 -20.46
C SER A 767 -29.61 -0.94 -20.74
N ILE A 768 -30.22 -1.80 -21.55
CA ILE A 768 -31.65 -1.74 -21.88
C ILE A 768 -32.35 -2.99 -21.34
N SER A 769 -33.51 -2.77 -20.73
CA SER A 769 -34.38 -3.83 -20.19
C SER A 769 -35.84 -3.55 -20.55
N GLY A 770 -36.68 -4.58 -20.55
CA GLY A 770 -38.10 -4.48 -20.92
C GLY A 770 -38.42 -5.14 -22.25
N THR A 771 -39.48 -4.68 -22.93
CA THR A 771 -39.89 -5.16 -24.26
C THR A 771 -39.93 -3.98 -25.23
N PRO A 772 -38.89 -3.82 -26.07
CA PRO A 772 -38.86 -2.79 -27.10
C PRO A 772 -39.78 -3.18 -28.26
N SER A 773 -40.16 -2.19 -29.05
CA SER A 773 -40.85 -2.37 -30.33
C SER A 773 -39.97 -1.83 -31.46
N GLN A 774 -40.24 -2.29 -32.69
CA GLN A 774 -39.60 -1.73 -33.89
C GLN A 774 -39.80 -0.21 -33.92
N GLY A 775 -38.71 0.52 -34.19
CA GLY A 775 -38.70 1.98 -34.24
C GLY A 775 -38.46 2.66 -32.89
N ASP A 776 -38.45 1.93 -31.77
CA ASP A 776 -38.10 2.51 -30.48
C ASP A 776 -36.65 3.03 -30.50
N THR A 777 -36.42 4.22 -29.97
CA THR A 777 -35.11 4.88 -29.91
C THR A 777 -34.71 5.30 -28.49
N PHE A 778 -33.41 5.25 -28.22
CA PHE A 778 -32.80 5.69 -26.98
C PHE A 778 -31.54 6.49 -27.29
N THR A 779 -31.26 7.57 -26.56
CA THR A 779 -30.06 8.37 -26.77
C THR A 779 -29.12 8.28 -25.58
N ILE A 780 -27.82 8.44 -25.84
CA ILE A 780 -26.81 8.69 -24.82
C ILE A 780 -26.03 9.93 -25.24
N GLU A 781 -26.08 10.96 -24.41
CA GLU A 781 -25.53 12.27 -24.72
C GLU A 781 -24.72 12.80 -23.54
N TYR A 782 -23.99 13.90 -23.77
CA TYR A 782 -23.34 14.61 -22.68
C TYR A 782 -24.39 15.24 -21.77
N ASN A 783 -24.16 15.19 -20.47
CA ASN A 783 -25.13 15.68 -19.51
C ASN A 783 -25.09 17.22 -19.41
N GLU A 784 -25.90 17.91 -20.20
CA GLU A 784 -25.97 19.38 -20.16
C GLU A 784 -26.69 19.95 -18.93
N ASN A 785 -27.48 19.14 -18.22
CA ASN A 785 -28.27 19.52 -17.04
C ASN A 785 -27.79 18.81 -15.76
N GLY A 786 -26.49 18.53 -15.66
CA GLY A 786 -25.92 17.74 -14.56
C GLY A 786 -25.96 18.41 -13.19
N VAL A 787 -26.34 19.69 -13.09
CA VAL A 787 -26.39 20.44 -11.83
C VAL A 787 -27.28 19.80 -10.74
N SER A 788 -28.23 18.95 -11.12
CA SER A 788 -29.11 18.20 -10.21
C SER A 788 -28.80 16.69 -10.16
N ASP A 789 -27.74 16.24 -10.82
CA ASP A 789 -27.28 14.85 -10.83
C ASP A 789 -26.27 14.63 -9.69
N ASN A 790 -26.49 13.58 -8.91
CA ASN A 790 -25.67 13.21 -7.76
C ASN A 790 -25.03 11.82 -7.91
N ARG A 791 -25.07 11.20 -9.08
CA ARG A 791 -24.59 9.83 -9.27
C ARG A 791 -23.12 9.68 -8.92
N ASN A 792 -22.27 10.64 -9.30
CA ASN A 792 -20.85 10.58 -8.94
C ASN A 792 -20.64 10.86 -7.45
N ALA A 793 -21.40 11.80 -6.89
CA ALA A 793 -21.37 12.10 -5.45
C ALA A 793 -21.70 10.85 -4.60
N LEU A 794 -22.73 10.09 -4.98
CA LEU A 794 -23.11 8.86 -4.28
C LEU A 794 -22.04 7.77 -4.39
N LYS A 795 -21.33 7.68 -5.53
CA LYS A 795 -20.16 6.80 -5.65
C LYS A 795 -19.02 7.24 -4.75
N MET A 796 -18.72 8.54 -4.68
CA MET A 796 -17.72 9.08 -3.75
C MET A 796 -18.09 8.83 -2.29
N VAL A 797 -19.36 8.96 -1.91
CA VAL A 797 -19.84 8.62 -0.56
C VAL A 797 -19.67 7.12 -0.28
N GLY A 798 -19.93 6.26 -1.28
CA GLY A 798 -19.78 4.80 -1.17
C GLY A 798 -18.38 4.36 -0.71
N LEU A 799 -17.34 5.13 -1.08
CA LEU A 799 -15.95 4.87 -0.68
C LEU A 799 -15.75 4.88 0.85
N GLU A 800 -16.61 5.52 1.64
CA GLU A 800 -16.53 5.45 3.12
C GLU A 800 -16.66 4.01 3.62
N THR A 801 -17.49 3.21 2.95
CA THR A 801 -17.89 1.85 3.35
C THR A 801 -17.26 0.77 2.48
N GLU A 802 -16.57 1.15 1.41
CA GLU A 802 -15.89 0.23 0.53
C GLU A 802 -14.56 -0.22 1.15
N GLY A 803 -14.28 -1.52 1.03
CA GLY A 803 -12.97 -2.04 1.38
C GLY A 803 -11.97 -1.62 0.31
N THR A 804 -11.20 -0.55 0.54
CA THR A 804 -10.20 -0.04 -0.41
C THR A 804 -8.77 -0.31 0.04
N ILE A 805 -8.57 -0.63 1.32
CA ILE A 805 -7.24 -0.85 1.91
C ILE A 805 -6.95 -2.35 2.05
N GLY A 806 -5.70 -2.73 1.72
CA GLY A 806 -5.14 -4.05 2.03
C GLY A 806 -5.73 -5.17 1.17
N GLY A 807 -5.79 -4.97 -0.14
CA GLY A 807 -6.37 -5.90 -1.11
C GLY A 807 -7.90 -5.81 -1.18
N ASN A 808 -8.43 -4.60 -1.03
CA ASN A 808 -9.86 -4.29 -1.03
C ASN A 808 -10.66 -4.95 0.10
N ILE A 809 -10.07 -5.00 1.31
CA ILE A 809 -10.66 -5.70 2.46
C ILE A 809 -11.20 -4.72 3.50
N SER A 810 -10.43 -3.70 3.86
CA SER A 810 -10.75 -2.79 4.97
C SER A 810 -11.12 -1.40 4.47
N THR A 811 -12.10 -0.77 5.12
CA THR A 811 -12.43 0.65 4.93
C THR A 811 -11.36 1.56 5.53
N TYR A 812 -11.39 2.86 5.23
CA TYR A 812 -10.50 3.86 5.87
C TYR A 812 -10.61 3.85 7.40
N ASN A 813 -11.83 3.78 7.92
CA ASN A 813 -12.11 3.77 9.35
C ASN A 813 -11.62 2.49 10.03
N GLU A 814 -11.79 1.33 9.38
CA GLU A 814 -11.29 0.05 9.90
C GLU A 814 -9.76 0.02 9.91
N ALA A 815 -9.10 0.49 8.85
CA ALA A 815 -7.64 0.57 8.81
C ALA A 815 -7.08 1.50 9.90
N TYR A 816 -7.72 2.64 10.16
CA TYR A 816 -7.34 3.51 11.27
C TYR A 816 -7.62 2.85 12.63
N SER A 817 -8.76 2.17 12.77
CA SER A 817 -9.10 1.46 14.01
C SER A 817 -8.11 0.33 14.32
N GLN A 818 -7.64 -0.39 13.31
CA GLN A 818 -6.57 -1.40 13.45
C GLN A 818 -5.26 -0.77 13.94
N LEU A 819 -4.88 0.41 13.43
CA LEU A 819 -3.70 1.13 13.93
C LEU A 819 -3.87 1.51 15.41
N VAL A 820 -5.02 2.07 15.78
CA VAL A 820 -5.34 2.41 17.18
C VAL A 820 -5.34 1.16 18.06
N GLU A 821 -5.89 0.04 17.58
CA GLU A 821 -5.92 -1.22 18.31
C GLU A 821 -4.52 -1.80 18.54
N VAL A 822 -3.65 -1.80 17.53
CA VAL A 822 -2.27 -2.28 17.66
C VAL A 822 -1.49 -1.43 18.67
N VAL A 823 -1.60 -0.11 18.58
CA VAL A 823 -0.92 0.80 19.52
C VAL A 823 -1.50 0.65 20.94
N GLY A 824 -2.82 0.64 21.09
CA GLY A 824 -3.49 0.53 22.38
C GLY A 824 -3.27 -0.82 23.08
N SER A 825 -3.29 -1.93 22.32
CA SER A 825 -2.94 -3.25 22.86
C SER A 825 -1.47 -3.31 23.29
N THR A 826 -0.57 -2.72 22.52
CA THR A 826 0.85 -2.60 22.90
C THR A 826 1.03 -1.73 24.15
N ALA A 827 0.26 -0.63 24.29
CA ALA A 827 0.27 0.23 25.46
C ALA A 827 -0.16 -0.52 26.72
N SER A 828 -1.28 -1.25 26.62
CA SER A 828 -1.81 -2.06 27.71
C SER A 828 -0.85 -3.19 28.10
N GLN A 829 -0.21 -3.83 27.12
CA GLN A 829 0.78 -4.88 27.38
C GLN A 829 2.01 -4.31 28.08
N ALA A 830 2.55 -3.20 27.57
CA ALA A 830 3.71 -2.52 28.18
C ALA A 830 3.42 -2.08 29.62
N GLN A 831 2.21 -1.61 29.93
CA GLN A 831 1.80 -1.27 31.30
C GLN A 831 1.85 -2.49 32.24
N LEU A 832 1.29 -3.63 31.82
CA LEU A 832 1.31 -4.87 32.61
C LEU A 832 2.75 -5.40 32.80
N ASP A 833 3.56 -5.31 31.76
CA ASP A 833 4.95 -5.73 31.80
C ASP A 833 5.80 -4.83 32.70
N THR A 834 5.55 -3.51 32.70
CA THR A 834 6.20 -2.58 33.65
C THR A 834 5.84 -2.90 35.09
N GLU A 835 4.56 -3.15 35.42
CA GLU A 835 4.14 -3.52 36.78
C GLU A 835 4.80 -4.82 37.26
N SER A 836 4.94 -5.78 36.34
CA SER A 836 5.60 -7.07 36.59
C SER A 836 7.11 -6.88 36.80
N ALA A 837 7.78 -6.18 35.89
CA ALA A 837 9.21 -5.88 35.98
C ALA A 837 9.55 -5.06 37.23
N GLN A 838 8.72 -4.09 37.61
CA GLN A 838 8.90 -3.31 38.83
C GLN A 838 8.79 -4.19 40.09
N SER A 839 7.90 -5.20 40.07
CA SER A 839 7.74 -6.12 41.19
C SER A 839 8.94 -7.06 41.34
N LEU A 840 9.51 -7.51 40.21
CA LEU A 840 10.77 -8.28 40.18
C LEU A 840 11.94 -7.43 40.68
N LEU A 841 12.07 -6.20 40.19
CA LEU A 841 13.08 -5.25 40.66
C LEU A 841 13.00 -5.06 42.18
N ARG A 842 11.81 -4.74 42.71
CA ARG A 842 11.58 -4.60 44.17
C ARG A 842 11.95 -5.88 44.93
N GLN A 843 11.68 -7.06 44.37
CA GLN A 843 12.06 -8.32 45.01
C GLN A 843 13.58 -8.48 45.06
N SER A 844 14.29 -8.18 43.98
CA SER A 844 15.75 -8.25 43.91
C SER A 844 16.42 -7.20 44.80
N GLU A 845 15.87 -5.99 44.88
CA GLU A 845 16.30 -4.94 45.82
C GLU A 845 16.18 -5.43 47.26
N ASN A 846 15.02 -5.98 47.66
CA ASN A 846 14.81 -6.49 49.01
C ASN A 846 15.78 -7.62 49.35
N ARG A 847 15.98 -8.60 48.45
CA ARG A 847 16.95 -9.69 48.65
C ARG A 847 18.38 -9.16 48.78
N TRP A 848 18.73 -8.16 47.97
CA TRP A 848 20.04 -7.51 48.07
C TRP A 848 20.20 -6.79 49.41
N GLN A 849 19.19 -6.05 49.87
CA GLN A 849 19.18 -5.35 51.16
C GLN A 849 19.24 -6.30 52.35
N GLU A 850 18.59 -7.47 52.29
CA GLU A 850 18.65 -8.50 53.34
C GLU A 850 20.08 -9.01 53.58
N VAL A 851 20.90 -9.11 52.52
CA VAL A 851 22.26 -9.64 52.60
C VAL A 851 23.31 -8.54 52.80
N SER A 852 23.17 -7.46 52.04
CA SER A 852 24.21 -6.42 51.90
C SER A 852 23.83 -5.10 52.60
N GLY A 853 22.55 -4.90 52.91
CA GLY A 853 22.05 -3.70 53.57
C GLY A 853 22.38 -3.64 55.07
N VAL A 854 22.29 -2.43 55.63
CA VAL A 854 22.53 -2.19 57.05
C VAL A 854 21.23 -2.25 57.84
N SER A 855 21.08 -3.28 58.68
CA SER A 855 20.00 -3.36 59.66
C SER A 855 20.41 -2.65 60.96
N LEU A 856 19.78 -1.52 61.28
CA LEU A 856 20.07 -0.74 62.48
C LEU A 856 19.91 -1.57 63.77
N ASP A 857 18.95 -2.49 63.81
CA ASP A 857 18.72 -3.36 64.96
C ASP A 857 19.84 -4.40 65.12
N GLU A 858 20.29 -5.00 64.02
CA GLU A 858 21.44 -5.92 64.07
C GLU A 858 22.74 -5.19 64.44
N GLU A 859 22.98 -4.01 63.87
CA GLU A 859 24.14 -3.21 64.19
C GLU A 859 24.11 -2.72 65.65
N ALA A 860 22.94 -2.37 66.20
CA ALA A 860 22.80 -2.02 67.61
C ALA A 860 23.14 -3.21 68.53
N GLY A 861 22.67 -4.41 68.19
CA GLY A 861 23.05 -5.64 68.92
C GLY A 861 24.56 -5.90 68.87
N ARG A 862 25.18 -5.74 67.69
CA ARG A 862 26.64 -5.87 67.50
C ARG A 862 27.42 -4.79 68.26
N LEU A 863 26.94 -3.55 68.29
CA LEU A 863 27.54 -2.48 69.10
C LEU A 863 27.60 -2.87 70.57
N ILE A 864 26.50 -3.39 71.14
CA ILE A 864 26.46 -3.85 72.53
C ILE A 864 27.45 -5.00 72.75
N GLN A 865 27.48 -5.97 71.83
CA GLN A 865 28.41 -7.10 71.89
C GLN A 865 29.87 -6.65 71.89
N PHE A 866 30.26 -5.76 70.96
CA PHE A 866 31.63 -5.27 70.86
C PHE A 866 31.99 -4.31 72.00
N GLN A 867 31.05 -3.53 72.54
CA GLN A 867 31.26 -2.71 73.74
C GLN A 867 31.56 -3.59 74.96
N ALA A 868 30.79 -4.68 75.15
CA ALA A 868 31.04 -5.65 76.21
C ALA A 868 32.41 -6.33 76.06
N ALA A 869 32.77 -6.74 74.84
CA ALA A 869 34.09 -7.34 74.54
C ALA A 869 35.26 -6.36 74.78
N TYR A 870 35.08 -5.09 74.41
CA TYR A 870 36.05 -4.03 74.66
C TYR A 870 36.26 -3.80 76.16
N ASN A 871 35.18 -3.67 76.94
CA ASN A 871 35.23 -3.48 78.38
C ASN A 871 35.89 -4.67 79.10
N ALA A 872 35.54 -5.90 78.71
CA ALA A 872 36.16 -7.11 79.24
C ALA A 872 37.68 -7.15 78.96
N SER A 873 38.10 -6.81 77.74
CA SER A 873 39.52 -6.75 77.36
C SER A 873 40.27 -5.66 78.12
N ALA A 874 39.66 -4.48 78.30
CA ALA A 874 40.22 -3.38 79.09
C ALA A 874 40.41 -3.76 80.57
N GLN A 875 39.47 -4.51 81.15
CA GLN A 875 39.55 -5.00 82.52
C GLN A 875 40.68 -6.03 82.70
N VAL A 876 40.89 -6.92 81.72
CA VAL A 876 42.03 -7.86 81.71
C VAL A 876 43.37 -7.12 81.68
N VAL A 877 43.50 -6.07 80.85
CA VAL A 877 44.70 -5.23 80.81
C VAL A 877 44.92 -4.49 82.13
N SER A 878 43.86 -3.97 82.75
CA SER A 878 43.92 -3.29 84.06
C SER A 878 44.40 -4.22 85.19
N ILE A 879 43.81 -5.42 85.29
CA ILE A 879 44.21 -6.43 86.29
C ILE A 879 45.65 -6.88 86.06
N ALA A 880 46.05 -7.08 84.81
CA ALA A 880 47.42 -7.48 84.50
C ALA A 880 48.45 -6.39 84.82
N ARG A 881 48.10 -5.10 84.65
CA ARG A 881 48.91 -3.95 85.10
C ARG A 881 49.02 -3.91 86.63
N GLN A 882 47.91 -4.11 87.35
CA GLN A 882 47.91 -4.20 88.82
C GLN A 882 48.80 -5.34 89.31
N LEU A 883 48.76 -6.51 88.69
CA LEU A 883 49.63 -7.64 89.00
C LEU A 883 51.11 -7.35 88.70
N PHE A 884 51.40 -6.64 87.61
CA PHE A 884 52.75 -6.22 87.26
C PHE A 884 53.31 -5.19 88.25
N ASP A 885 52.52 -4.17 88.61
CA ASP A 885 52.88 -3.14 89.59
C ASP A 885 53.05 -3.74 90.99
N THR A 886 52.20 -4.72 91.37
CA THR A 886 52.34 -5.47 92.63
C THR A 886 53.63 -6.29 92.65
N LEU A 887 53.96 -6.98 91.55
CA LEU A 887 55.21 -7.75 91.45
C LEU A 887 56.45 -6.83 91.47
N LEU A 888 56.43 -5.69 90.77
CA LEU A 888 57.52 -4.71 90.79
C LEU A 888 57.75 -4.13 92.19
N ASN A 889 56.68 -3.78 92.91
CA ASN A 889 56.75 -3.30 94.28
C ASN A 889 57.17 -4.38 95.30
N THR A 890 57.17 -5.66 94.93
CA THR A 890 57.75 -6.73 95.76
C THR A 890 59.24 -7.00 95.52
N PHE A 891 59.84 -6.39 94.48
CA PHE A 891 61.27 -6.52 94.13
C PHE A 891 62.06 -5.20 94.20
N ALA A 892 61.41 -4.08 94.55
CA ALA A 892 62.03 -2.83 94.99
C ALA A 892 61.94 -2.73 96.52
#